data_AF-A0A6A6V9U0-F1
#
_entry.id   AF-A0A6A6V9U0-F1
#
_cell.length_a   1.000
_cell.length_b   1.000
_cell.length_c   1.000
_cell.angle_alpha   90.00
_cell.angle_beta   90.00
_cell.angle_gamma   90.00
#
_symmetry.space_group_name_H-M   'P 1'
#
loop_
_entity.id
_entity.type
_entity.pdbx_description
1 polymer ?
#
loop_
_entity_poly.entity_id
_entity_poly.type
_entity_poly.pdbx_seq_one_letter_code
_entity_poly.pdbx_strand_id
1 'polypeptide(L)'
;MDPRTWFRDLTPYLIYVLFVATLGPLLFGFHLAELNAPEDVIRCKKESIRTVAAGLPRCIPMNPLQWGIVGSIYTLGGLIGALSAGPLAGRYGRWRTMQLTTIFFALGPVFEAMSPNMGVLVLGRLLSGIGAGGSVVVVPLYISEIAPPAQRGTFGALTQIMCNVGILVTQLLGYFLSKGWYWRIILAAGGVIAVAQSFGLLLAVESPKYLAEHGDSTEAKSILRRIRGANYDLDEEVSAWKASGAGRSTAEEQGLLRGDEATRPRPSTPKRDSGNGDTLNIMQVVRHPDYYKAVIAVIMIMLAQQLSGINSIIMYGVSLLADLLESNSALLNLGVSAINIIVTAGCAPLVEKLGRKTCLLSSLAGMGISSLLLAIGIIRSISVLSAVAVLLFVSSFAVGLGPIPFILSSELVGPDAVDATQSIALSANWISTFVVAQFFPMASAALHGKVYFIFAALSAFFFVFISWYVPETKGKKNADEVWGRGRRAPHLDHVPSIISPAFTPPATPGFSTPSHPRPPRSIPVDTSHSTDTVRPELLPTLPVVECEVRARIPTTTGHEMWLHVYRNNVDTKEHLAIVFGSQIRSRSLDAERPGETELDRMTRGAYVGRLYPGRTSSRVEQLKRSEGVVSGPRVSKQSPLNPESQSTSNDTTTSLEQQQPPASSTTLPLVRIHSECYTGETVWSARCDCGEQLDEAARLMADPSLSPSGGCIIYLRQEGRGIGLGEKLKAYNLQDLGNDTYEANIMLRHPADARSYGLATAMLMDLGLGGERGIRLLTNNPDKVRAVEGPGREVVVRERVAMIPLAWRTGGKKGIKSEEVEKYLSTKIEKFKHMLTQT
;
A
#
# COMPACT_ATOMS: atom_id res chain seq x y z
N MET A 1 16.42 5.80 9.68
CA MET A 1 15.70 5.06 10.74
C MET A 1 16.71 4.70 11.82
N ASP A 2 16.38 5.00 13.07
CA ASP A 2 17.22 4.72 14.23
C ASP A 2 17.09 3.22 14.60
N PRO A 3 18.16 2.39 14.57
CA PRO A 3 18.09 0.94 14.79
C PRO A 3 17.47 0.54 16.14
N ARG A 4 17.42 1.46 17.12
CA ARG A 4 16.76 1.25 18.41
C ARG A 4 15.23 1.18 18.33
N THR A 5 14.62 1.79 17.31
CA THR A 5 13.17 1.73 17.08
C THR A 5 12.75 0.40 16.44
N TRP A 6 13.64 -0.23 15.66
CA TRP A 6 13.38 -1.50 14.96
C TRP A 6 13.10 -2.66 15.92
N PHE A 7 13.84 -2.73 17.03
CA PHE A 7 13.67 -3.77 18.05
C PHE A 7 12.49 -3.55 19.00
N ARG A 8 11.91 -2.35 19.05
CA ARG A 8 10.87 -2.00 20.04
C ARG A 8 9.50 -2.60 19.69
N ASP A 9 9.28 -2.93 18.42
CA ASP A 9 8.00 -3.44 17.90
C ASP A 9 8.02 -4.96 17.62
N LEU A 10 9.11 -5.66 17.96
CA LEU A 10 9.30 -7.09 17.71
C LEU A 10 8.93 -7.91 18.95
N THR A 11 7.83 -8.66 18.88
CA THR A 11 7.49 -9.61 19.95
C THR A 11 8.32 -10.89 19.84
N PRO A 12 8.66 -11.56 20.96
CA PRO A 12 9.32 -12.87 20.92
C PRO A 12 8.53 -13.91 20.13
N TYR A 13 7.19 -13.81 20.16
CA TYR A 13 6.32 -14.70 19.42
C TYR A 13 6.41 -14.48 17.89
N LEU A 14 6.46 -13.22 17.43
CA LEU A 14 6.69 -12.92 16.01
C LEU A 14 8.05 -13.47 15.54
N ILE A 15 9.11 -13.31 16.33
CA ILE A 15 10.43 -13.85 16.01
C ILE A 15 10.38 -15.38 15.89
N TYR A 16 9.72 -16.05 16.83
CA TYR A 16 9.52 -17.50 16.80
C TYR A 16 8.80 -17.96 15.53
N VAL A 17 7.67 -17.34 15.20
CA VAL A 17 6.86 -17.71 14.02
C VAL A 17 7.64 -17.46 12.72
N LEU A 18 8.37 -16.34 12.62
CA LEU A 18 9.23 -16.04 11.47
C LEU A 18 10.36 -17.06 11.34
N PHE A 19 11.02 -17.42 12.44
CA PHE A 19 12.08 -18.42 12.44
C PHE A 19 11.56 -19.78 11.95
N VAL A 20 10.46 -20.26 12.51
CA VAL A 20 9.85 -21.55 12.12
C VAL A 20 9.41 -21.53 10.65
N ALA A 21 8.76 -20.46 10.18
CA ALA A 21 8.33 -20.34 8.79
C ALA A 21 9.52 -20.35 7.83
N THR A 22 10.60 -19.65 8.19
CA THR A 22 11.80 -19.51 7.34
C THR A 22 12.71 -20.75 7.29
N LEU A 23 12.47 -21.77 8.13
CA LEU A 23 13.09 -23.09 7.97
C LEU A 23 12.76 -23.72 6.60
N GLY A 24 11.62 -23.37 6.01
CA GLY A 24 11.24 -23.83 4.66
C GLY A 24 12.17 -23.29 3.55
N PRO A 25 12.33 -21.96 3.40
CA PRO A 25 13.36 -21.35 2.55
C PRO A 25 14.77 -21.89 2.82
N LEU A 26 15.13 -22.17 4.08
CA LEU A 26 16.39 -22.82 4.41
C LEU A 26 16.48 -24.22 3.80
N LEU A 27 15.45 -25.05 3.95
CA LEU A 27 15.39 -26.37 3.32
C LEU A 27 15.44 -26.31 1.79
N PHE A 28 14.83 -25.30 1.17
CA PHE A 28 15.02 -25.05 -0.28
C PHE A 28 16.50 -24.87 -0.62
N GLY A 29 17.20 -23.97 0.08
CA GLY A 29 18.63 -23.74 -0.18
C GLY A 29 19.51 -24.96 0.15
N PHE A 30 19.17 -25.69 1.21
CA PHE A 30 19.83 -26.92 1.60
C PHE A 30 19.76 -27.96 0.47
N HIS A 31 18.54 -28.29 0.03
CA HIS A 31 18.33 -29.29 -1.03
C HIS A 31 18.84 -28.84 -2.40
N LEU A 32 18.94 -27.53 -2.64
CA LEU A 32 19.53 -27.01 -3.87
C LEU A 32 21.03 -27.34 -3.98
N ALA A 33 21.77 -27.33 -2.87
CA ALA A 33 23.23 -27.46 -2.86
C ALA A 33 23.77 -28.77 -2.26
N GLU A 34 22.93 -29.63 -1.67
CA GLU A 34 23.36 -30.83 -0.93
C GLU A 34 24.15 -31.86 -1.74
N LEU A 35 23.96 -31.90 -3.06
CA LEU A 35 24.66 -32.82 -3.95
C LEU A 35 26.03 -32.30 -4.41
N ASN A 36 26.32 -31.01 -4.21
CA ASN A 36 27.51 -30.36 -4.77
C ASN A 36 28.82 -30.93 -4.18
N ALA A 37 29.00 -30.86 -2.87
CA ALA A 37 30.21 -31.35 -2.20
C ALA A 37 30.40 -32.89 -2.27
N PRO A 38 29.36 -33.72 -2.06
CA PRO A 38 29.52 -35.18 -2.09
C PRO A 38 29.46 -35.80 -3.49
N GLU A 39 29.44 -35.02 -4.58
CA GLU A 39 29.31 -35.51 -5.97
C GLU A 39 30.25 -36.70 -6.26
N ASP A 40 31.56 -36.50 -6.04
CA ASP A 40 32.58 -37.50 -6.36
C ASP A 40 32.41 -38.81 -5.57
N VAL A 41 31.91 -38.70 -4.33
CA VAL A 41 31.70 -39.85 -3.44
C VAL A 41 30.44 -40.59 -3.81
N ILE A 42 29.35 -39.87 -4.10
CA ILE A 42 28.08 -40.46 -4.51
C ILE A 42 28.25 -41.19 -5.84
N ARG A 43 29.00 -40.63 -6.81
CA ARG A 43 29.20 -41.20 -8.16
C ARG A 43 30.29 -42.27 -8.27
N CYS A 44 30.92 -42.66 -7.17
CA CYS A 44 32.05 -43.60 -7.15
C CYS A 44 33.30 -43.14 -7.92
N LYS A 45 33.59 -41.83 -8.02
CA LYS A 45 34.72 -41.30 -8.80
C LYS A 45 36.07 -41.48 -8.10
N LYS A 46 36.10 -41.43 -6.77
CA LYS A 46 37.31 -41.71 -5.97
C LYS A 46 37.44 -43.21 -5.76
N GLU A 47 38.49 -43.83 -6.28
CA GLU A 47 38.73 -45.27 -6.15
C GLU A 47 38.91 -45.68 -4.69
N SER A 48 37.94 -46.41 -4.17
CA SER A 48 38.12 -47.79 -3.73
C SER A 48 36.79 -48.28 -3.16
N ILE A 49 36.61 -49.59 -3.18
CA ILE A 49 35.55 -50.33 -2.46
C ILE A 49 34.30 -50.64 -3.29
N ARG A 50 34.48 -51.61 -4.21
CA ARG A 50 33.43 -52.56 -4.58
C ARG A 50 33.35 -53.65 -3.50
N THR A 51 32.72 -53.38 -2.36
CA THR A 51 32.27 -54.48 -1.49
C THR A 51 30.79 -54.31 -1.15
N VAL A 52 30.02 -55.27 -1.66
CA VAL A 52 28.65 -55.53 -1.26
C VAL A 52 28.73 -56.26 0.08
N ALA A 53 28.71 -55.52 1.18
CA ALA A 53 28.32 -56.09 2.47
C ALA A 53 26.82 -55.84 2.63
N ALA A 54 26.09 -56.84 3.13
CA ALA A 54 24.63 -56.89 3.28
C ALA A 54 24.03 -55.61 3.91
N GLY A 55 23.72 -54.61 3.08
CA GLY A 55 23.33 -53.26 3.47
C GLY A 55 23.24 -52.30 2.28
N LEU A 56 23.01 -51.01 2.54
CA LEU A 56 22.95 -49.98 1.50
C LEU A 56 24.32 -49.78 0.81
N PRO A 57 24.36 -49.54 -0.52
CA PRO A 57 25.63 -49.35 -1.23
C PRO A 57 26.34 -48.08 -0.76
N ARG A 58 27.67 -48.12 -0.74
CA ARG A 58 28.50 -46.96 -0.31
C ARG A 58 28.49 -45.81 -1.33
N CYS A 59 28.32 -46.11 -2.61
CA CYS A 59 28.18 -45.15 -3.70
C CYS A 59 27.27 -45.74 -4.79
N ILE A 60 26.75 -44.89 -5.69
CA ILE A 60 25.84 -45.26 -6.77
C ILE A 60 26.51 -44.86 -8.10
N PRO A 61 26.92 -45.82 -8.95
CA PRO A 61 27.65 -45.51 -10.17
C PRO A 61 26.74 -44.77 -11.16
N MET A 62 27.15 -43.57 -11.58
CA MET A 62 26.38 -42.70 -12.48
C MET A 62 27.28 -41.91 -13.44
N ASN A 63 26.87 -41.86 -14.71
CA ASN A 63 27.49 -40.97 -15.71
C ASN A 63 27.03 -39.50 -15.52
N PRO A 64 27.66 -38.51 -16.18
CA PRO A 64 27.29 -37.10 -16.01
C PRO A 64 25.82 -36.78 -16.37
N LEU A 65 25.24 -37.50 -17.35
CA LEU A 65 23.84 -37.32 -17.75
C LEU A 65 22.88 -37.80 -16.65
N GLN A 66 23.15 -38.98 -16.08
CA GLN A 66 22.38 -39.54 -14.97
C GLN A 66 22.49 -38.67 -13.72
N TRP A 67 23.68 -38.15 -13.43
CA TRP A 67 23.88 -37.19 -12.34
C TRP A 67 23.09 -35.89 -12.56
N GLY A 68 23.08 -35.38 -13.80
CA GLY A 68 22.23 -34.27 -14.21
C GLY A 68 20.75 -34.53 -13.92
N ILE A 69 20.24 -35.74 -14.18
CA ILE A 69 18.85 -36.13 -13.87
C ILE A 69 18.57 -36.10 -12.37
N VAL A 70 19.48 -36.64 -11.54
CA VAL A 70 19.33 -36.62 -10.07
C VAL A 70 19.29 -35.19 -9.53
N GLY A 71 20.13 -34.31 -10.09
CA GLY A 71 20.14 -32.89 -9.73
C GLY A 71 18.88 -32.15 -10.20
N SER A 72 18.49 -32.35 -11.46
CA SER A 72 17.43 -31.59 -12.12
C SER A 72 16.02 -32.01 -11.71
N ILE A 73 15.77 -33.27 -11.35
CA ILE A 73 14.40 -33.73 -10.98
C ILE A 73 13.83 -33.00 -9.77
N TYR A 74 14.70 -32.54 -8.87
CA TYR A 74 14.32 -31.67 -7.75
C TYR A 74 13.65 -30.38 -8.21
N THR A 75 14.14 -29.79 -9.30
CA THR A 75 13.57 -28.56 -9.86
C THR A 75 12.22 -28.80 -10.53
N LEU A 76 12.00 -29.99 -11.10
CA LEU A 76 10.69 -30.39 -11.62
C LEU A 76 9.69 -30.64 -10.49
N GLY A 77 10.12 -31.26 -9.38
CA GLY A 77 9.34 -31.32 -8.16
C GLY A 77 9.00 -29.92 -7.65
N GLY A 78 9.97 -29.01 -7.66
CA GLY A 78 9.81 -27.59 -7.34
C GLY A 78 8.72 -26.90 -8.16
N LEU A 79 8.68 -27.15 -9.46
CA LEU A 79 7.61 -26.63 -10.33
C LEU A 79 6.22 -27.12 -9.89
N ILE A 80 6.09 -28.43 -9.61
CA ILE A 80 4.82 -29.03 -9.17
C ILE A 80 4.39 -28.43 -7.82
N GLY A 81 5.32 -28.30 -6.88
CA GLY A 81 5.08 -27.70 -5.57
C GLY A 81 4.66 -26.22 -5.68
N ALA A 82 5.37 -25.43 -6.48
CA ALA A 82 5.09 -24.01 -6.64
C ALA A 82 3.72 -23.73 -7.28
N LEU A 83 3.36 -24.49 -8.33
CA LEU A 83 2.08 -24.35 -9.02
C LEU A 83 0.88 -24.78 -8.17
N SER A 84 1.06 -25.76 -7.28
CA SER A 84 -0.01 -26.26 -6.40
C SER A 84 -0.16 -25.45 -5.11
N ALA A 85 0.90 -24.82 -4.60
CA ALA A 85 0.90 -24.14 -3.31
C ALA A 85 0.00 -22.90 -3.27
N GLY A 86 -0.11 -22.11 -4.34
CA GLY A 86 -0.99 -20.93 -4.38
C GLY A 86 -2.46 -21.31 -4.15
N PRO A 87 -3.06 -22.20 -4.97
CA PRO A 87 -4.42 -22.69 -4.77
C PRO A 87 -4.64 -23.35 -3.40
N LEU A 88 -3.68 -24.12 -2.91
CA LEU A 88 -3.76 -24.75 -1.59
C LEU A 88 -3.76 -23.71 -0.46
N ALA A 89 -2.90 -22.68 -0.52
CA ALA A 89 -2.83 -21.61 0.47
C ALA A 89 -4.09 -20.73 0.48
N GLY A 90 -4.74 -20.58 -0.68
CA GLY A 90 -6.04 -19.91 -0.79
C GLY A 90 -7.19 -20.70 -0.18
N ARG A 91 -7.17 -22.04 -0.28
CA ARG A 91 -8.27 -22.91 0.18
C ARG A 91 -8.13 -23.39 1.63
N TYR A 92 -6.92 -23.70 2.07
CA TYR A 92 -6.65 -24.32 3.37
C TYR A 92 -5.90 -23.40 4.34
N GLY A 93 -5.53 -22.20 3.90
CA GLY A 93 -4.73 -21.26 4.67
C GLY A 93 -3.23 -21.48 4.50
N ARG A 94 -2.44 -20.51 4.97
CA ARG A 94 -0.99 -20.45 4.76
C ARG A 94 -0.30 -21.43 5.71
N TRP A 95 -0.76 -21.51 6.95
CA TRP A 95 -0.20 -22.39 7.97
C TRP A 95 -0.37 -23.87 7.61
N ARG A 96 -1.57 -24.31 7.21
CA ARG A 96 -1.79 -25.71 6.79
C ARG A 96 -0.98 -26.07 5.55
N THR A 97 -0.86 -25.13 4.61
CA THR A 97 -0.06 -25.35 3.40
C THR A 97 1.43 -25.51 3.74
N MET A 98 1.97 -24.74 4.69
CA MET A 98 3.32 -24.96 5.21
C MET A 98 3.48 -26.36 5.83
N GLN A 99 2.51 -26.83 6.62
CA GLN A 99 2.55 -28.19 7.19
C GLN A 99 2.54 -29.28 6.09
N LEU A 100 1.79 -29.09 5.01
CA LEU A 100 1.83 -30.02 3.87
C LEU A 100 3.22 -30.05 3.23
N THR A 101 3.87 -28.90 3.06
CA THR A 101 5.23 -28.86 2.49
C THR A 101 6.26 -29.57 3.38
N THR A 102 6.11 -29.50 4.72
CA THR A 102 7.03 -30.19 5.65
C THR A 102 6.93 -31.72 5.56
N ILE A 103 5.79 -32.27 5.17
CA ILE A 103 5.65 -33.71 4.93
C ILE A 103 6.57 -34.14 3.79
N PHE A 104 6.57 -33.40 2.67
CA PHE A 104 7.46 -33.68 1.54
C PHE A 104 8.92 -33.48 1.89
N PHE A 105 9.25 -32.42 2.65
CA PHE A 105 10.60 -32.19 3.15
C PHE A 105 11.08 -33.22 4.18
N ALA A 106 10.18 -33.94 4.86
CA ALA A 106 10.57 -35.04 5.75
C ALA A 106 10.73 -36.35 4.97
N LEU A 107 9.82 -36.64 4.05
CA LEU A 107 9.84 -37.89 3.27
C LEU A 107 10.98 -37.94 2.25
N GLY A 108 11.22 -36.86 1.51
CA GLY A 108 12.26 -36.80 0.49
C GLY A 108 13.65 -37.21 1.02
N PRO A 109 14.16 -36.57 2.08
CA PRO A 109 15.43 -36.92 2.72
C PRO A 109 15.53 -38.36 3.22
N VAL A 110 14.42 -38.97 3.65
CA VAL A 110 14.40 -40.39 4.03
C VAL A 110 14.70 -41.27 2.80
N PHE A 111 14.03 -41.03 1.68
CA PHE A 111 14.31 -41.76 0.44
C PHE A 111 15.71 -41.48 -0.09
N GLU A 112 16.19 -40.25 -0.01
CA GLU A 112 17.54 -39.87 -0.44
C GLU A 112 18.63 -40.56 0.40
N ALA A 113 18.54 -40.46 1.73
CA ALA A 113 19.51 -41.05 2.66
C ALA A 113 19.47 -42.58 2.65
N MET A 114 18.31 -43.20 2.42
CA MET A 114 18.14 -44.65 2.36
C MET A 114 18.23 -45.22 0.93
N SER A 115 18.61 -44.43 -0.07
CA SER A 115 18.60 -44.84 -1.48
C SER A 115 19.57 -46.01 -1.78
N PRO A 116 19.08 -47.18 -2.26
CA PRO A 116 19.94 -48.26 -2.72
C PRO A 116 20.33 -48.14 -4.20
N ASN A 117 19.66 -47.28 -4.96
CA ASN A 117 19.90 -47.09 -6.38
C ASN A 117 19.49 -45.67 -6.82
N MET A 118 19.82 -45.33 -8.05
CA MET A 118 19.49 -44.03 -8.64
C MET A 118 17.99 -43.72 -8.61
N GLY A 119 17.12 -44.71 -8.86
CA GLY A 119 15.66 -44.49 -8.92
C GLY A 119 15.06 -43.99 -7.60
N VAL A 120 15.48 -44.59 -6.48
CA VAL A 120 15.04 -44.16 -5.15
C VAL A 120 15.60 -42.77 -4.80
N LEU A 121 16.85 -42.50 -5.19
CA LEU A 121 17.44 -41.17 -5.01
C LEU A 121 16.68 -40.10 -5.82
N VAL A 122 16.32 -40.40 -7.07
CA VAL A 122 15.50 -39.54 -7.93
C VAL A 122 14.11 -39.28 -7.32
N LEU A 123 13.46 -40.31 -6.77
CA LEU A 123 12.18 -40.17 -6.08
C LEU A 123 12.30 -39.26 -4.85
N GLY A 124 13.32 -39.47 -4.02
CA GLY A 124 13.58 -38.62 -2.87
C GLY A 124 13.77 -37.16 -3.27
N ARG A 125 14.61 -36.91 -4.29
CA ARG A 125 14.85 -35.57 -4.85
C ARG A 125 13.58 -34.93 -5.41
N LEU A 126 12.72 -35.70 -6.08
CA LEU A 126 11.43 -35.20 -6.56
C LEU A 126 10.52 -34.76 -5.39
N LEU A 127 10.43 -35.55 -4.32
CA LEU A 127 9.63 -35.22 -3.14
C LEU A 127 10.19 -34.00 -2.41
N SER A 128 11.50 -33.95 -2.15
CA SER A 128 12.18 -32.77 -1.59
C SER A 128 11.92 -31.53 -2.45
N GLY A 129 11.89 -31.70 -3.77
CA GLY A 129 11.52 -30.68 -4.75
C GLY A 129 10.10 -30.14 -4.56
N ILE A 130 9.10 -31.02 -4.42
CA ILE A 130 7.70 -30.61 -4.19
C ILE A 130 7.58 -29.78 -2.91
N GLY A 131 8.22 -30.21 -1.82
CA GLY A 131 8.28 -29.43 -0.58
C GLY A 131 8.92 -28.06 -0.77
N ALA A 132 10.07 -28.02 -1.47
CA ALA A 132 10.82 -26.80 -1.75
C ALA A 132 10.03 -25.80 -2.59
N GLY A 133 9.42 -26.27 -3.68
CA GLY A 133 8.56 -25.50 -4.56
C GLY A 133 7.39 -24.85 -3.85
N GLY A 134 6.68 -25.64 -3.03
CA GLY A 134 5.56 -25.10 -2.27
C GLY A 134 6.00 -24.10 -1.21
N SER A 135 7.13 -24.37 -0.54
CA SER A 135 7.67 -23.53 0.51
C SER A 135 8.06 -22.13 0.03
N VAL A 136 8.74 -22.02 -1.13
CA VAL A 136 9.15 -20.73 -1.70
C VAL A 136 7.98 -19.87 -2.18
N VAL A 137 6.77 -20.44 -2.26
CA VAL A 137 5.53 -19.69 -2.55
C VAL A 137 4.81 -19.32 -1.26
N VAL A 138 4.54 -20.29 -0.38
CA VAL A 138 3.69 -20.06 0.80
C VAL A 138 4.38 -19.24 1.89
N VAL A 139 5.69 -19.41 2.09
CA VAL A 139 6.40 -18.74 3.20
C VAL A 139 6.50 -17.23 2.98
N PRO A 140 6.89 -16.71 1.81
CA PRO A 140 6.85 -15.27 1.55
C PRO A 140 5.44 -14.68 1.71
N LEU A 141 4.40 -15.39 1.25
CA LEU A 141 3.01 -14.96 1.44
C LEU A 141 2.67 -14.83 2.93
N TYR A 142 2.97 -15.86 3.71
CA TYR A 142 2.76 -15.87 5.15
C TYR A 142 3.49 -14.72 5.85
N ILE A 143 4.79 -14.52 5.55
CA ILE A 143 5.59 -13.44 6.11
C ILE A 143 4.99 -12.07 5.77
N SER A 144 4.54 -11.87 4.53
CA SER A 144 3.94 -10.59 4.11
C SER A 144 2.64 -10.24 4.85
N GLU A 145 1.92 -11.26 5.32
CA GLU A 145 0.64 -11.12 6.02
C GLU A 145 0.79 -10.96 7.53
N ILE A 146 1.87 -11.50 8.12
CA ILE A 146 2.17 -11.34 9.56
C ILE A 146 3.13 -10.18 9.85
N ALA A 147 3.93 -9.75 8.88
CA ALA A 147 4.90 -8.67 9.08
C ALA A 147 4.23 -7.30 9.24
N PRO A 148 4.75 -6.41 10.12
CA PRO A 148 4.28 -5.04 10.23
C PRO A 148 4.29 -4.31 8.87
N PRO A 149 3.25 -3.53 8.52
CA PRO A 149 3.14 -2.88 7.21
C PRO A 149 4.38 -2.07 6.82
N ALA A 150 4.99 -1.35 7.76
CA ALA A 150 6.16 -0.51 7.53
C ALA A 150 7.47 -1.29 7.28
N GLN A 151 7.52 -2.59 7.60
CA GLN A 151 8.74 -3.40 7.58
C GLN A 151 8.63 -4.66 6.70
N ARG A 152 7.57 -4.78 5.89
CA ARG A 152 7.34 -5.95 5.03
C ARG A 152 8.52 -6.27 4.10
N GLY A 153 9.19 -5.25 3.55
CA GLY A 153 10.37 -5.43 2.70
C GLY A 153 11.54 -6.09 3.46
N THR A 154 11.84 -5.61 4.66
CA THR A 154 12.91 -6.14 5.52
C THR A 154 12.66 -7.58 5.92
N PHE A 155 11.43 -7.91 6.37
CA PHE A 155 11.08 -9.30 6.71
C PHE A 155 11.01 -10.21 5.48
N GLY A 156 10.62 -9.69 4.32
CA GLY A 156 10.67 -10.41 3.05
C GLY A 156 12.08 -10.89 2.71
N ALA A 157 13.12 -10.07 2.96
CA ALA A 157 14.51 -10.43 2.72
C ALA A 157 15.01 -11.64 3.54
N LEU A 158 14.37 -11.95 4.68
CA LEU A 158 14.72 -13.12 5.50
C LEU A 158 14.58 -14.43 4.72
N THR A 159 13.65 -14.52 3.77
CA THR A 159 13.47 -15.73 2.94
C THR A 159 14.73 -16.04 2.15
N GLN A 160 15.26 -15.07 1.41
CA GLN A 160 16.48 -15.21 0.61
C GLN A 160 17.71 -15.42 1.49
N ILE A 161 17.81 -14.73 2.63
CA ILE A 161 18.89 -14.95 3.60
C ILE A 161 18.89 -16.39 4.08
N MET A 162 17.72 -16.93 4.44
CA MET A 162 17.59 -18.29 4.94
C MET A 162 17.86 -19.34 3.86
N CYS A 163 17.51 -19.09 2.60
CA CYS A 163 17.98 -19.92 1.47
C CYS A 163 19.52 -19.99 1.43
N ASN A 164 20.20 -18.84 1.52
CA ASN A 164 21.67 -18.82 1.51
C ASN A 164 22.27 -19.49 2.76
N VAL A 165 21.63 -19.37 3.93
CA VAL A 165 22.01 -20.13 5.13
C VAL A 165 21.89 -21.63 4.89
N GLY A 166 20.83 -22.10 4.23
CA GLY A 166 20.65 -23.51 3.87
C GLY A 166 21.78 -24.03 2.98
N ILE A 167 22.17 -23.25 1.97
CA ILE A 167 23.31 -23.55 1.09
C ILE A 167 24.61 -23.65 1.92
N LEU A 168 24.85 -22.69 2.81
CA LEU A 168 26.04 -22.69 3.68
C LEU A 168 26.06 -23.92 4.61
N VAL A 169 24.93 -24.25 5.24
CA VAL A 169 24.81 -25.39 6.15
C VAL A 169 25.12 -26.69 5.42
N THR A 170 24.54 -26.91 4.24
CA THR A 170 24.78 -28.16 3.51
C THR A 170 26.22 -28.26 2.99
N GLN A 171 26.82 -27.14 2.57
CA GLN A 171 28.24 -27.13 2.17
C GLN A 171 29.18 -27.37 3.35
N LEU A 172 28.85 -26.85 4.54
CA LEU A 172 29.60 -27.11 5.76
C LEU A 172 29.54 -28.60 6.14
N LEU A 173 28.35 -29.21 6.10
CA LEU A 173 28.20 -30.65 6.27
C LEU A 173 28.98 -31.42 5.19
N GLY A 174 28.89 -30.97 3.94
CA GLY A 174 29.63 -31.50 2.80
C GLY A 174 31.14 -31.52 3.03
N TYR A 175 31.71 -30.44 3.56
CA TYR A 175 33.15 -30.36 3.84
C TYR A 175 33.63 -31.45 4.82
N PHE A 176 32.85 -31.75 5.86
CA PHE A 176 33.23 -32.75 6.87
C PHE A 176 32.79 -34.19 6.53
N LEU A 177 31.62 -34.35 5.91
CA LEU A 177 30.92 -35.63 5.77
C LEU A 177 30.95 -36.22 4.35
N SER A 178 31.56 -35.56 3.36
CA SER A 178 31.73 -36.11 2.00
C SER A 178 32.82 -37.20 1.94
N LYS A 179 32.66 -38.27 2.71
CA LYS A 179 33.59 -39.41 2.80
C LYS A 179 32.82 -40.71 3.01
N GLY A 180 33.21 -41.78 2.31
CA GLY A 180 32.68 -43.12 2.54
C GLY A 180 31.15 -43.17 2.54
N TRP A 181 30.54 -43.68 3.61
CA TRP A 181 29.07 -43.78 3.76
C TRP A 181 28.42 -42.51 4.34
N TYR A 182 29.21 -41.56 4.87
CA TYR A 182 28.74 -40.41 5.62
C TYR A 182 27.96 -39.39 4.79
N TRP A 183 28.06 -39.43 3.45
CA TRP A 183 27.27 -38.54 2.58
C TRP A 183 25.76 -38.70 2.78
N ARG A 184 25.30 -39.88 3.23
CA ARG A 184 23.89 -40.13 3.55
C ARG A 184 23.41 -39.29 4.74
N ILE A 185 24.31 -38.95 5.68
CA ILE A 185 23.99 -38.08 6.82
C ILE A 185 23.75 -36.65 6.34
N ILE A 186 24.45 -36.19 5.30
CA ILE A 186 24.21 -34.88 4.68
C ILE A 186 22.76 -34.82 4.22
N LEU A 187 22.32 -35.80 3.43
CA LEU A 187 20.94 -35.83 2.91
C LEU A 187 19.91 -35.98 4.05
N ALA A 188 20.19 -36.83 5.04
CA ALA A 188 19.30 -37.03 6.19
C ALA A 188 19.13 -35.77 7.07
N ALA A 189 20.14 -34.89 7.12
CA ALA A 189 20.09 -33.68 7.94
C ALA A 189 18.97 -32.72 7.49
N GLY A 190 18.66 -32.67 6.19
CA GLY A 190 17.49 -31.94 5.68
C GLY A 190 16.19 -32.44 6.30
N GLY A 191 16.03 -33.76 6.44
CA GLY A 191 14.86 -34.38 7.08
C GLY A 191 14.74 -34.01 8.56
N VAL A 192 15.85 -33.91 9.29
CA VAL A 192 15.86 -33.48 10.70
C VAL A 192 15.37 -32.04 10.83
N ILE A 193 15.84 -31.15 9.96
CA ILE A 193 15.40 -29.75 9.92
C ILE A 193 13.90 -29.67 9.58
N ALA A 194 13.42 -30.50 8.65
CA ALA A 194 12.01 -30.58 8.28
C ALA A 194 11.12 -31.05 9.45
N VAL A 195 11.58 -32.04 10.21
CA VAL A 195 10.89 -32.51 11.42
C VAL A 195 10.86 -31.41 12.48
N ALA A 196 11.97 -30.70 12.70
CA ALA A 196 12.02 -29.56 13.61
C ALA A 196 11.05 -28.44 13.18
N GLN A 197 10.97 -28.16 11.88
CA GLN A 197 9.98 -27.22 11.33
C GLN A 197 8.54 -27.72 11.58
N SER A 198 8.26 -29.00 11.33
CA SER A 198 6.93 -29.58 11.55
C SER A 198 6.49 -29.45 13.01
N PHE A 199 7.37 -29.72 13.97
CA PHE A 199 7.07 -29.51 15.39
C PHE A 199 6.93 -28.03 15.76
N GLY A 200 7.78 -27.16 15.20
CA GLY A 200 7.65 -25.71 15.39
C GLY A 200 6.31 -25.17 14.85
N LEU A 201 5.83 -25.69 13.73
CA LEU A 201 4.56 -25.27 13.15
C LEU A 201 3.35 -25.67 14.02
N LEU A 202 3.49 -26.61 14.97
CA LEU A 202 2.40 -26.93 15.90
C LEU A 202 2.05 -25.78 16.86
N LEU A 203 3.00 -24.88 17.15
CA LEU A 203 2.78 -23.70 18.00
C LEU A 203 2.65 -22.39 17.18
N ALA A 204 2.81 -22.49 15.86
CA ALA A 204 2.56 -21.40 14.94
C ALA A 204 1.04 -21.21 14.73
N VAL A 205 0.68 -20.08 14.15
CA VAL A 205 -0.71 -19.64 13.96
C VAL A 205 -0.99 -19.40 12.48
N GLU A 206 -2.27 -19.48 12.12
CA GLU A 206 -2.69 -19.08 10.78
C GLU A 206 -2.56 -17.57 10.58
N SER A 207 -2.48 -17.15 9.32
CA SER A 207 -2.43 -15.74 8.94
C SER A 207 -3.67 -14.98 9.44
N PRO A 208 -3.51 -13.90 10.22
CA PRO A 208 -4.63 -13.07 10.67
C PRO A 208 -5.42 -12.48 9.49
N LYS A 209 -4.73 -12.14 8.40
CA LYS A 209 -5.37 -11.59 7.20
C LYS A 209 -6.26 -12.64 6.53
N TYR A 210 -5.77 -13.89 6.40
CA TYR A 210 -6.54 -14.99 5.85
C TYR A 210 -7.82 -15.27 6.66
N LEU A 211 -7.70 -15.30 8.00
CA LEU A 211 -8.84 -15.50 8.90
C LEU A 211 -9.85 -14.36 8.79
N ALA A 212 -9.39 -13.11 8.69
CA ALA A 212 -10.26 -11.96 8.50
C ALA A 212 -11.02 -12.01 7.16
N GLU A 213 -10.40 -12.51 6.09
CA GLU A 213 -11.03 -12.70 4.77
C GLU A 213 -12.09 -13.82 4.79
N HIS A 214 -11.95 -14.83 5.65
CA HIS A 214 -12.88 -15.95 5.79
C HIS A 214 -13.99 -15.75 6.84
N GLY A 215 -14.08 -14.55 7.43
CA GLY A 215 -15.16 -14.18 8.36
C GLY A 215 -14.80 -14.28 9.85
N ASP A 216 -13.67 -14.90 10.21
CA ASP A 216 -13.23 -15.10 11.60
C ASP A 216 -12.49 -13.88 12.17
N SER A 217 -13.16 -12.72 12.16
CA SER A 217 -12.58 -11.43 12.58
C SER A 217 -12.14 -11.38 14.04
N THR A 218 -12.77 -12.16 14.93
CA THR A 218 -12.44 -12.22 16.36
C THR A 218 -11.13 -12.95 16.60
N GLU A 219 -10.94 -14.11 15.95
CA GLU A 219 -9.71 -14.89 16.03
C GLU A 219 -8.55 -14.16 15.34
N ALA A 220 -8.79 -13.55 14.19
CA ALA A 220 -7.82 -12.69 13.50
C ALA A 220 -7.28 -11.57 14.42
N LYS A 221 -8.16 -10.86 15.14
CA LYS A 221 -7.75 -9.81 16.11
C LYS A 221 -6.95 -10.39 17.27
N SER A 222 -7.36 -11.54 17.81
CA SER A 222 -6.65 -12.21 18.92
C SER A 222 -5.22 -12.61 18.53
N ILE A 223 -5.07 -13.23 17.36
CA ILE A 223 -3.76 -13.64 16.83
C ILE A 223 -2.90 -12.42 16.52
N LEU A 224 -3.46 -11.40 15.87
CA LEU A 224 -2.72 -10.18 15.56
C LEU A 224 -2.22 -9.49 16.84
N ARG A 225 -3.03 -9.48 17.91
CA ARG A 225 -2.61 -8.95 19.22
C ARG A 225 -1.45 -9.74 19.83
N ARG A 226 -1.44 -11.06 19.66
CA ARG A 226 -0.32 -11.92 20.10
C ARG A 226 0.96 -11.64 19.31
N ILE A 227 0.85 -11.34 18.02
CA ILE A 227 1.98 -11.04 17.13
C ILE A 227 2.52 -9.63 17.36
N ARG A 228 1.66 -8.62 17.51
CA ARG A 228 2.03 -7.20 17.67
C ARG A 228 2.32 -6.79 19.12
N GLY A 229 1.79 -7.54 20.09
CA GLY A 229 1.88 -7.23 21.52
C GLY A 229 0.61 -6.55 22.05
N ALA A 230 0.46 -6.54 23.38
CA ALA A 230 -0.80 -6.16 24.03
C ALA A 230 -1.19 -4.67 23.87
N ASN A 231 -0.21 -3.80 23.60
CA ASN A 231 -0.33 -2.34 23.59
C ASN A 231 -0.40 -1.73 22.17
N TYR A 232 -0.43 -2.55 21.13
CA TYR A 232 -0.52 -2.07 19.74
C TYR A 232 -1.98 -1.82 19.36
N ASP A 233 -2.26 -0.69 18.70
CA ASP A 233 -3.60 -0.38 18.19
C ASP A 233 -3.88 -1.21 16.92
N LEU A 234 -4.84 -2.12 17.03
CA LEU A 234 -5.16 -3.08 15.97
C LEU A 234 -6.20 -2.54 14.99
N ASP A 235 -6.95 -1.51 15.36
CA ASP A 235 -8.14 -1.13 14.61
C ASP A 235 -7.79 -0.47 13.28
N GLU A 236 -6.64 0.21 13.17
CA GLU A 236 -6.14 0.76 11.90
C GLU A 236 -5.74 -0.36 10.91
N GLU A 237 -4.95 -1.35 11.35
CA GLU A 237 -4.48 -2.46 10.51
C GLU A 237 -5.64 -3.38 10.07
N VAL A 238 -6.60 -3.66 10.97
CA VAL A 238 -7.75 -4.52 10.67
C VAL A 238 -8.79 -3.80 9.78
N SER A 239 -8.97 -2.49 9.96
CA SER A 239 -9.87 -1.69 9.10
C SER A 239 -9.37 -1.64 7.65
N ALA A 240 -8.04 -1.60 7.46
CA ALA A 240 -7.44 -1.66 6.13
C ALA A 240 -7.74 -2.98 5.38
N TRP A 241 -7.85 -4.11 6.09
CA TRP A 241 -8.24 -5.39 5.50
C TRP A 241 -9.71 -5.41 5.10
N LYS A 242 -10.61 -4.86 5.94
CA LYS A 242 -12.05 -4.79 5.62
C LYS A 242 -12.34 -3.89 4.42
N ALA A 243 -11.60 -2.79 4.27
CA ALA A 243 -11.67 -1.95 3.07
C ALA A 243 -11.24 -2.70 1.79
N SER A 244 -10.34 -3.68 1.92
CA SER A 244 -9.88 -4.54 0.83
C SER A 244 -10.79 -5.75 0.57
N GLY A 245 -11.49 -6.26 1.60
CA GLY A 245 -12.34 -7.46 1.56
C GLY A 245 -13.84 -7.21 1.33
N ALA A 246 -14.32 -5.97 1.43
CA ALA A 246 -15.73 -5.61 1.21
C ALA A 246 -16.26 -5.85 -0.22
N GLY A 247 -15.41 -6.29 -1.15
CA GLY A 247 -15.81 -6.78 -2.47
C GLY A 247 -16.10 -8.28 -2.55
N ARG A 248 -15.89 -9.07 -1.48
CA ARG A 248 -15.90 -10.54 -1.56
C ARG A 248 -16.87 -11.29 -0.63
N SER A 249 -17.46 -10.68 0.42
CA SER A 249 -18.20 -11.45 1.44
C SER A 249 -19.70 -11.13 1.63
N THR A 250 -20.34 -10.31 0.79
CA THR A 250 -21.77 -9.96 0.95
C THR A 250 -22.72 -10.70 0.01
N ALA A 251 -22.25 -11.64 -0.82
CA ALA A 251 -23.09 -12.28 -1.84
C ALA A 251 -23.77 -13.60 -1.40
N GLU A 252 -23.33 -14.26 -0.32
CA GLU A 252 -23.85 -15.60 0.04
C GLU A 252 -24.84 -15.62 1.23
N GLU A 253 -24.91 -14.58 2.07
CA GLU A 253 -25.83 -14.57 3.23
C GLU A 253 -27.22 -13.99 2.99
N GLN A 254 -27.51 -13.39 1.83
CA GLN A 254 -28.84 -12.83 1.53
C GLN A 254 -29.78 -13.79 0.78
N GLY A 255 -29.36 -15.03 0.53
CA GLY A 255 -30.16 -16.05 -0.16
C GLY A 255 -31.10 -16.88 0.72
N LEU A 256 -30.99 -16.80 2.05
CA LEU A 256 -31.59 -17.79 2.97
C LEU A 256 -32.83 -17.31 3.75
N LEU A 257 -33.37 -16.11 3.46
CA LEU A 257 -34.59 -15.58 4.08
C LEU A 257 -35.65 -15.16 3.06
N ARG A 258 -36.03 -16.08 2.16
CA ARG A 258 -37.32 -16.03 1.47
C ARG A 258 -37.96 -17.41 1.42
N GLY A 259 -38.76 -17.69 2.46
CA GLY A 259 -39.76 -18.75 2.43
C GLY A 259 -41.00 -18.30 1.64
N ASP A 260 -41.45 -19.23 0.78
CA ASP A 260 -42.82 -19.54 0.33
C ASP A 260 -43.76 -18.42 -0.18
N GLU A 261 -44.09 -18.43 -1.48
CA GLU A 261 -45.19 -19.25 -2.05
C GLU A 261 -45.35 -19.07 -3.59
N ALA A 262 -45.68 -20.20 -4.25
CA ALA A 262 -46.60 -20.38 -5.38
C ALA A 262 -46.20 -20.18 -6.89
N THR A 263 -46.12 -21.35 -7.58
CA THR A 263 -46.72 -21.72 -8.90
C THR A 263 -45.96 -21.62 -10.26
N ARG A 264 -45.43 -22.78 -10.72
CA ARG A 264 -45.36 -23.37 -12.11
C ARG A 264 -44.41 -22.75 -13.19
N PRO A 265 -44.07 -23.49 -14.28
CA PRO A 265 -43.27 -24.72 -14.39
C PRO A 265 -42.00 -24.54 -15.28
N ARG A 266 -40.94 -25.34 -15.05
CA ARG A 266 -39.76 -25.47 -15.93
C ARG A 266 -40.13 -26.24 -17.22
N PRO A 267 -39.54 -25.94 -18.40
CA PRO A 267 -38.21 -26.46 -18.71
C PRO A 267 -37.33 -25.64 -19.68
N SER A 268 -36.01 -25.78 -19.46
CA SER A 268 -34.89 -25.84 -20.41
C SER A 268 -33.71 -24.99 -19.91
N THR A 269 -32.69 -25.70 -19.43
CA THR A 269 -31.40 -25.18 -19.01
C THR A 269 -30.55 -24.84 -20.23
N PRO A 270 -30.01 -23.60 -20.30
CA PRO A 270 -28.67 -23.38 -20.76
C PRO A 270 -27.74 -23.01 -19.60
N LYS A 271 -26.49 -23.42 -19.80
CA LYS A 271 -25.33 -23.41 -18.91
C LYS A 271 -25.21 -22.15 -18.06
N ARG A 272 -24.91 -22.42 -16.78
CA ARG A 272 -24.49 -21.46 -15.76
C ARG A 272 -23.10 -20.93 -16.13
N ASP A 273 -23.03 -19.77 -16.78
CA ASP A 273 -21.80 -18.99 -16.85
C ASP A 273 -21.57 -18.34 -15.48
N SER A 274 -20.55 -18.84 -14.79
CA SER A 274 -20.04 -18.31 -13.55
C SER A 274 -19.27 -17.02 -13.82
N GLY A 275 -19.95 -15.87 -13.78
CA GLY A 275 -19.32 -14.56 -13.75
C GLY A 275 -18.82 -14.21 -12.34
N ASN A 276 -17.63 -14.71 -11.99
CA ASN A 276 -16.82 -14.23 -10.86
C ASN A 276 -16.24 -12.86 -11.23
N GLY A 277 -16.39 -11.82 -10.42
CA GLY A 277 -15.67 -10.56 -10.67
C GLY A 277 -14.27 -10.56 -10.03
N ASP A 278 -13.15 -10.39 -10.74
CA ASP A 278 -12.72 -11.03 -12.00
C ASP A 278 -11.17 -11.13 -11.89
N THR A 279 -10.65 -12.01 -11.02
CA THR A 279 -9.21 -12.33 -11.00
C THR A 279 -8.87 -13.01 -12.32
N LEU A 280 -7.98 -12.43 -13.10
CA LEU A 280 -7.70 -12.93 -14.44
C LEU A 280 -6.99 -14.29 -14.37
N ASN A 281 -7.51 -15.27 -15.10
CA ASN A 281 -6.86 -16.55 -15.27
C ASN A 281 -5.54 -16.35 -16.06
N ILE A 282 -4.57 -17.26 -15.86
CA ILE A 282 -3.27 -17.29 -16.55
C ILE A 282 -3.40 -17.03 -18.06
N MET A 283 -4.34 -17.72 -18.72
CA MET A 283 -4.57 -17.57 -20.16
C MET A 283 -5.16 -16.20 -20.54
N GLN A 284 -5.97 -15.60 -19.67
CA GLN A 284 -6.54 -14.27 -19.88
C GLN A 284 -5.45 -13.19 -19.72
N VAL A 285 -4.58 -13.30 -18.70
CA VAL A 285 -3.47 -12.35 -18.48
C VAL A 285 -2.50 -12.33 -19.65
N VAL A 286 -2.11 -13.49 -20.18
CA VAL A 286 -1.17 -13.58 -21.32
C VAL A 286 -1.74 -12.95 -22.59
N ARG A 287 -3.06 -13.06 -22.79
CA ARG A 287 -3.75 -12.50 -23.97
C ARG A 287 -4.18 -11.05 -23.77
N HIS A 288 -4.11 -10.52 -22.55
CA HIS A 288 -4.58 -9.17 -22.28
C HIS A 288 -3.59 -8.12 -22.82
N PRO A 289 -4.04 -7.16 -23.65
CA PRO A 289 -3.19 -6.13 -24.26
C PRO A 289 -2.48 -5.25 -23.21
N ASP A 290 -3.03 -5.13 -22.01
CA ASP A 290 -2.41 -4.39 -20.91
C ASP A 290 -1.53 -5.25 -20.00
N TYR A 291 -1.47 -6.57 -20.13
CA TYR A 291 -0.63 -7.38 -19.22
C TYR A 291 0.47 -8.15 -19.94
N TYR A 292 0.34 -8.42 -21.24
CA TYR A 292 1.35 -9.19 -21.97
C TYR A 292 2.76 -8.58 -21.90
N LYS A 293 2.89 -7.24 -21.92
CA LYS A 293 4.21 -6.59 -21.82
C LYS A 293 4.87 -6.86 -20.47
N ALA A 294 4.07 -6.81 -19.40
CA ALA A 294 4.54 -7.08 -18.05
C ALA A 294 4.87 -8.56 -17.84
N VAL A 295 4.03 -9.46 -18.37
CA VAL A 295 4.30 -10.90 -18.35
C VAL A 295 5.63 -11.22 -19.05
N ILE A 296 5.86 -10.67 -20.24
CA ILE A 296 7.13 -10.86 -20.97
C ILE A 296 8.32 -10.35 -20.13
N ALA A 297 8.21 -9.15 -19.54
CA ALA A 297 9.27 -8.59 -18.71
C ALA A 297 9.60 -9.49 -17.51
N VAL A 298 8.59 -9.96 -16.78
CA VAL A 298 8.78 -10.82 -15.62
C VAL A 298 9.37 -12.18 -16.01
N ILE A 299 8.87 -12.81 -17.09
CA ILE A 299 9.44 -14.07 -17.62
C ILE A 299 10.92 -13.87 -17.94
N MET A 300 11.26 -12.82 -18.67
CA MET A 300 12.65 -12.58 -19.10
C MET A 300 13.59 -12.31 -17.92
N ILE A 301 13.10 -11.68 -16.85
CA ILE A 301 13.88 -11.46 -15.62
C ILE A 301 14.09 -12.78 -14.86
N MET A 302 13.08 -13.64 -14.78
CA MET A 302 13.21 -14.98 -14.19
C MET A 302 14.15 -15.88 -14.99
N LEU A 303 14.10 -15.79 -16.33
CA LEU A 303 15.08 -16.45 -17.20
C LEU A 303 16.48 -15.89 -16.99
N ALA A 304 16.65 -14.56 -16.89
CA ALA A 304 17.94 -13.93 -16.62
C ALA A 304 18.54 -14.38 -15.28
N GLN A 305 17.72 -14.54 -14.24
CA GLN A 305 18.15 -15.02 -12.94
C GLN A 305 18.81 -16.41 -13.04
N GLN A 306 18.21 -17.35 -13.78
CA GLN A 306 18.71 -18.73 -13.83
C GLN A 306 19.75 -18.95 -14.94
N LEU A 307 19.50 -18.41 -16.13
CA LEU A 307 20.35 -18.56 -17.32
C LEU A 307 21.62 -17.69 -17.28
N SER A 308 21.74 -16.78 -16.32
CA SER A 308 23.02 -16.14 -15.98
C SER A 308 24.03 -17.13 -15.38
N GLY A 309 23.59 -18.31 -14.94
CA GLY A 309 24.45 -19.43 -14.57
C GLY A 309 24.69 -19.61 -13.08
N ILE A 310 23.92 -18.97 -12.18
CA ILE A 310 24.12 -19.09 -10.73
C ILE A 310 24.07 -20.53 -10.22
N ASN A 311 23.15 -21.35 -10.74
CA ASN A 311 23.04 -22.75 -10.35
C ASN A 311 24.25 -23.60 -10.75
N SER A 312 25.04 -23.17 -11.74
CA SER A 312 26.28 -23.87 -12.09
C SER A 312 27.27 -23.89 -10.92
N ILE A 313 27.35 -22.79 -10.17
CA ILE A 313 28.25 -22.66 -9.02
C ILE A 313 27.60 -23.26 -7.78
N ILE A 314 26.31 -22.98 -7.53
CA ILE A 314 25.64 -23.47 -6.32
C ILE A 314 25.50 -25.00 -6.33
N MET A 315 25.23 -25.62 -7.49
CA MET A 315 25.02 -27.06 -7.61
C MET A 315 26.29 -27.86 -7.95
N TYR A 316 27.27 -27.25 -8.64
CA TYR A 316 28.46 -27.96 -9.15
C TYR A 316 29.79 -27.23 -8.87
N GLY A 317 29.79 -26.21 -8.02
CA GLY A 317 30.96 -25.36 -7.78
C GLY A 317 32.18 -26.09 -7.21
N VAL A 318 32.00 -27.19 -6.46
CA VAL A 318 33.12 -27.98 -5.93
C VAL A 318 33.79 -28.77 -7.05
N SER A 319 33.00 -29.47 -7.87
CA SER A 319 33.52 -30.25 -9.00
C SER A 319 34.10 -29.39 -10.11
N LEU A 320 33.56 -28.20 -10.33
CA LEU A 320 34.11 -27.22 -11.29
C LEU A 320 35.54 -26.79 -10.95
N LEU A 321 35.83 -26.60 -9.66
CA LEU A 321 37.11 -26.05 -9.19
C LEU A 321 38.06 -27.13 -8.68
N ALA A 322 37.65 -28.40 -8.69
CA ALA A 322 38.44 -29.52 -8.17
C ALA A 322 39.82 -29.61 -8.85
N ASP A 323 39.86 -29.52 -10.19
CA ASP A 323 41.10 -29.65 -10.96
C ASP A 323 42.05 -28.44 -10.81
N LEU A 324 41.56 -27.30 -10.33
CA LEU A 324 42.34 -26.05 -10.16
C LEU A 324 42.79 -25.81 -8.71
N LEU A 325 42.05 -26.36 -7.75
CA LEU A 325 42.15 -26.07 -6.32
C LEU A 325 41.92 -27.36 -5.50
N GLU A 326 42.63 -28.45 -5.83
CA GLU A 326 42.41 -29.81 -5.30
C GLU A 326 42.24 -29.87 -3.76
N SER A 327 42.96 -29.04 -2.98
CA SER A 327 42.84 -28.99 -1.52
C SER A 327 41.86 -27.94 -0.99
N ASN A 328 41.47 -26.95 -1.80
CA ASN A 328 40.81 -25.72 -1.34
C ASN A 328 39.44 -25.46 -2.00
N SER A 329 39.00 -26.27 -2.97
CA SER A 329 37.76 -26.05 -3.74
C SER A 329 36.50 -26.07 -2.85
N ALA A 330 36.40 -27.02 -1.92
CA ALA A 330 35.30 -27.10 -0.97
C ALA A 330 35.31 -25.93 0.04
N LEU A 331 36.49 -25.54 0.52
CA LEU A 331 36.65 -24.39 1.42
C LEU A 331 36.31 -23.07 0.73
N LEU A 332 36.69 -22.92 -0.54
CA LEU A 332 36.32 -21.77 -1.37
C LEU A 332 34.81 -21.68 -1.57
N ASN A 333 34.13 -22.80 -1.87
CA ASN A 333 32.67 -22.81 -1.98
C ASN A 333 31.98 -22.40 -0.67
N LEU A 334 32.50 -22.85 0.48
CA LEU A 334 32.03 -22.40 1.79
C LEU A 334 32.18 -20.89 1.97
N GLY A 335 33.34 -20.33 1.58
CA GLY A 335 33.59 -18.89 1.59
C GLY A 335 32.66 -18.12 0.65
N VAL A 336 32.39 -18.65 -0.54
CA VAL A 336 31.43 -18.10 -1.51
C VAL A 336 30.02 -18.01 -0.91
N SER A 337 29.55 -19.06 -0.23
CA SER A 337 28.24 -19.05 0.41
C SER A 337 28.15 -18.12 1.61
N ALA A 338 29.21 -18.02 2.42
CA ALA A 338 29.27 -17.06 3.52
C ALA A 338 29.22 -15.61 3.01
N ILE A 339 29.98 -15.30 1.96
CA ILE A 339 29.97 -13.99 1.31
C ILE A 339 28.60 -13.70 0.71
N ASN A 340 27.94 -14.68 0.09
CA ASN A 340 26.61 -14.52 -0.46
C ASN A 340 25.59 -14.07 0.60
N ILE A 341 25.65 -14.63 1.82
CA ILE A 341 24.81 -14.20 2.95
C ILE A 341 25.09 -12.74 3.31
N ILE A 342 26.37 -12.37 3.48
CA ILE A 342 26.79 -11.02 3.87
C ILE A 342 26.34 -9.99 2.82
N VAL A 343 26.60 -10.26 1.54
CA VAL A 343 26.24 -9.36 0.44
C VAL A 343 24.71 -9.27 0.29
N THR A 344 23.98 -10.39 0.40
CA THR A 344 22.51 -10.39 0.34
C THR A 344 21.91 -9.54 1.47
N ALA A 345 22.38 -9.71 2.70
CA ALA A 345 21.92 -8.92 3.85
C ALA A 345 22.30 -7.43 3.70
N GLY A 346 23.52 -7.13 3.24
CA GLY A 346 24.00 -5.76 3.03
C GLY A 346 23.33 -5.03 1.86
N CYS A 347 22.91 -5.76 0.82
CA CYS A 347 22.25 -5.18 -0.36
C CYS A 347 20.73 -5.04 -0.20
N ALA A 348 20.10 -5.65 0.82
CA ALA A 348 18.66 -5.52 1.03
C ALA A 348 18.17 -4.05 1.09
N PRO A 349 18.84 -3.11 1.82
CA PRO A 349 18.47 -1.70 1.81
C PRO A 349 18.81 -0.96 0.51
N LEU A 350 19.68 -1.53 -0.33
CA LEU A 350 20.19 -0.88 -1.54
C LEU A 350 19.15 -0.88 -2.66
N VAL A 351 18.31 -1.91 -2.74
CA VAL A 351 17.24 -2.05 -3.75
C VAL A 351 16.25 -0.88 -3.68
N GLU A 352 15.93 -0.41 -2.47
CA GLU A 352 15.05 0.75 -2.26
C GLU A 352 15.73 2.07 -2.66
N LYS A 353 17.06 2.16 -2.49
CA LYS A 353 17.84 3.38 -2.76
C LYS A 353 18.25 3.53 -4.22
N LEU A 354 18.71 2.49 -4.91
CA LEU A 354 19.21 2.56 -6.29
C LEU A 354 18.13 2.34 -7.34
N GLY A 355 17.01 1.72 -6.97
CA GLY A 355 15.97 1.31 -7.91
C GLY A 355 16.18 -0.11 -8.42
N ARG A 356 15.08 -0.73 -8.87
CA ARG A 356 15.06 -2.16 -9.19
C ARG A 356 15.85 -2.42 -10.47
N LYS A 357 15.67 -1.59 -11.49
CA LYS A 357 16.32 -1.76 -12.80
C LYS A 357 17.83 -1.60 -12.69
N THR A 358 18.29 -0.59 -11.95
CA THR A 358 19.73 -0.33 -11.74
C THR A 358 20.42 -1.52 -11.07
N CYS A 359 19.81 -2.10 -10.03
CA CYS A 359 20.36 -3.27 -9.35
C CYS A 359 20.39 -4.51 -10.25
N LEU A 360 19.34 -4.77 -11.04
CA LEU A 360 19.31 -5.87 -12.02
C LEU A 360 20.42 -5.75 -13.07
N LEU A 361 20.60 -4.55 -13.64
CA LEU A 361 21.64 -4.29 -14.64
C LEU A 361 23.05 -4.41 -14.04
N SER A 362 23.26 -3.88 -12.83
CA SER A 362 24.54 -3.98 -12.12
C SER A 362 24.90 -5.45 -11.84
N SER A 363 23.90 -6.25 -11.44
CA SER A 363 24.04 -7.69 -11.21
C SER A 363 24.43 -8.44 -12.48
N LEU A 364 23.74 -8.19 -13.60
CA LEU A 364 24.03 -8.80 -14.90
C LEU A 364 25.41 -8.42 -15.46
N ALA A 365 25.79 -7.14 -15.34
CA ALA A 365 27.11 -6.68 -15.77
C ALA A 365 28.21 -7.37 -14.94
N GLY A 366 28.07 -7.40 -13.62
CA GLY A 366 29.01 -8.06 -12.72
C GLY A 366 29.12 -9.56 -12.97
N MET A 367 27.99 -10.26 -13.15
CA MET A 367 27.98 -11.69 -13.47
C MET A 367 28.55 -11.99 -14.86
N GLY A 368 28.26 -11.16 -15.87
CA GLY A 368 28.80 -11.31 -17.22
C GLY A 368 30.31 -11.14 -17.25
N ILE A 369 30.84 -10.08 -16.62
CA ILE A 369 32.29 -9.85 -16.51
C ILE A 369 32.95 -10.99 -15.73
N SER A 370 32.37 -11.38 -14.59
CA SER A 370 32.92 -12.46 -13.77
C SER A 370 32.89 -13.81 -14.49
N SER A 371 31.88 -14.07 -15.34
CA SER A 371 31.83 -15.26 -16.20
C SER A 371 32.98 -15.28 -17.20
N LEU A 372 33.31 -14.15 -17.82
CA LEU A 372 34.47 -14.06 -18.72
C LEU A 372 35.78 -14.32 -17.98
N LEU A 373 35.95 -13.72 -16.79
CA LEU A 373 37.12 -13.94 -15.95
C LEU A 373 37.24 -15.41 -15.52
N LEU A 374 36.12 -16.05 -15.19
CA LEU A 374 36.08 -17.46 -14.82
C LEU A 374 36.40 -18.38 -16.02
N ALA A 375 35.87 -18.09 -17.21
CA ALA A 375 36.20 -18.81 -18.43
C ALA A 375 37.72 -18.75 -18.71
N ILE A 376 38.30 -17.55 -18.64
CA ILE A 376 39.73 -17.32 -18.84
C ILE A 376 40.55 -18.04 -17.76
N GLY A 377 40.14 -17.92 -16.49
CA GLY A 377 40.79 -18.55 -15.35
C GLY A 377 40.85 -20.06 -15.48
N ILE A 378 39.76 -20.71 -15.91
CA ILE A 378 39.74 -22.16 -16.13
C ILE A 378 40.56 -22.56 -17.36
N ILE A 379 40.42 -21.86 -18.49
CA ILE A 379 41.12 -22.21 -19.74
C ILE A 379 42.63 -22.04 -19.61
N ARG A 380 43.07 -21.03 -18.86
CA ARG A 380 44.50 -20.74 -18.60
C ARG A 380 45.02 -21.41 -17.34
N SER A 381 44.19 -22.17 -16.63
CA SER A 381 44.52 -22.81 -15.34
C SER A 381 45.06 -21.84 -14.29
N ILE A 382 44.52 -20.62 -14.20
CA ILE A 382 44.91 -19.59 -13.23
C ILE A 382 43.96 -19.67 -12.02
N SER A 383 44.34 -20.45 -11.00
CA SER A 383 43.48 -20.75 -9.84
C SER A 383 43.02 -19.51 -9.07
N VAL A 384 43.89 -18.52 -8.88
CA VAL A 384 43.56 -17.27 -8.15
C VAL A 384 42.49 -16.46 -8.90
N LEU A 385 42.61 -16.37 -10.23
CA LEU A 385 41.65 -15.65 -11.06
C LEU A 385 40.28 -16.35 -11.01
N SER A 386 40.25 -17.67 -11.12
CA SER A 386 39.01 -18.45 -11.00
C SER A 386 38.34 -18.27 -9.62
N ALA A 387 39.13 -18.28 -8.54
CA ALA A 387 38.61 -18.08 -7.19
C ALA A 387 37.98 -16.69 -7.01
N VAL A 388 38.69 -15.63 -7.41
CA VAL A 388 38.18 -14.25 -7.36
C VAL A 388 36.97 -14.08 -8.26
N ALA A 389 36.99 -14.67 -9.47
CA ALA A 389 35.88 -14.59 -10.41
C ALA A 389 34.60 -15.23 -9.84
N VAL A 390 34.69 -16.40 -9.20
CA VAL A 390 33.54 -17.06 -8.56
C VAL A 390 32.98 -16.21 -7.40
N LEU A 391 33.85 -15.61 -6.58
CA LEU A 391 33.44 -14.71 -5.50
C LEU A 391 32.72 -13.47 -6.02
N LEU A 392 33.27 -12.83 -7.06
CA LEU A 392 32.65 -11.67 -7.70
C LEU A 392 31.34 -12.03 -8.40
N PHE A 393 31.28 -13.20 -9.04
CA PHE A 393 30.08 -13.70 -9.70
C PHE A 393 28.92 -13.84 -8.72
N VAL A 394 29.13 -14.54 -7.59
CA VAL A 394 28.08 -14.75 -6.59
C VAL A 394 27.72 -13.47 -5.85
N SER A 395 28.72 -12.62 -5.54
CA SER A 395 28.45 -11.31 -4.95
C SER A 395 27.60 -10.43 -5.88
N SER A 396 27.89 -10.44 -7.20
CA SER A 396 27.13 -9.69 -8.19
C SER A 396 25.69 -10.18 -8.30
N PHE A 397 25.44 -11.48 -8.19
CA PHE A 397 24.09 -12.05 -8.17
C PHE A 397 23.24 -11.50 -7.00
N ALA A 398 23.83 -11.44 -5.80
CA ALA A 398 23.16 -10.99 -4.58
C ALA A 398 22.73 -9.51 -4.61
N VAL A 399 23.37 -8.68 -5.43
CA VAL A 399 23.04 -7.24 -5.56
C VAL A 399 21.65 -7.01 -6.18
N GLY A 400 21.19 -7.89 -7.07
CA GLY A 400 19.96 -7.65 -7.84
C GLY A 400 19.20 -8.88 -8.26
N LEU A 401 19.81 -9.77 -9.04
CA LEU A 401 19.12 -10.94 -9.61
C LEU A 401 18.64 -11.95 -8.56
N GLY A 402 19.20 -11.96 -7.36
CA GLY A 402 18.68 -12.76 -6.25
C GLY A 402 17.30 -12.28 -5.77
N PRO A 403 17.19 -11.10 -5.14
CA PRO A 403 15.96 -10.68 -4.47
C PRO A 403 14.90 -10.04 -5.38
N ILE A 404 15.30 -9.34 -6.45
CA ILE A 404 14.39 -8.48 -7.22
C ILE A 404 13.34 -9.25 -8.05
N PRO A 405 13.66 -10.36 -8.73
CA PRO A 405 12.68 -11.05 -9.58
C PRO A 405 11.39 -11.42 -8.86
N PHE A 406 11.46 -11.83 -7.59
CA PHE A 406 10.30 -12.25 -6.80
C PHE A 406 9.37 -11.11 -6.40
N ILE A 407 9.90 -9.89 -6.23
CA ILE A 407 9.10 -8.71 -5.85
C ILE A 407 8.53 -7.95 -7.06
N LEU A 408 9.16 -8.09 -8.23
CA LEU A 408 8.86 -7.19 -9.36
C LEU A 408 7.52 -7.48 -10.02
N SER A 409 6.99 -8.71 -9.96
CA SER A 409 5.71 -9.02 -10.60
C SER A 409 4.56 -8.20 -10.00
N SER A 410 4.52 -8.00 -8.67
CA SER A 410 3.48 -7.18 -8.02
C SER A 410 3.67 -5.68 -8.23
N GLU A 411 4.83 -5.23 -8.72
CA GLU A 411 5.09 -3.84 -9.09
C GLU A 411 4.77 -3.56 -10.58
N LEU A 412 4.82 -4.58 -11.44
CA LEU A 412 4.61 -4.47 -12.90
C LEU A 412 3.17 -4.74 -13.36
N VAL A 413 2.34 -5.41 -12.56
CA VAL A 413 0.92 -5.67 -12.87
C VAL A 413 0.00 -5.22 -11.74
N GLY A 414 -1.28 -5.00 -12.07
CA GLY A 414 -2.31 -4.65 -11.10
C GLY A 414 -2.71 -5.83 -10.20
N PRO A 415 -3.35 -5.58 -9.04
CA PRO A 415 -3.74 -6.60 -8.05
C PRO A 415 -4.60 -7.76 -8.62
N ASP A 416 -5.33 -7.49 -9.70
CA ASP A 416 -6.18 -8.41 -10.45
C ASP A 416 -5.41 -9.48 -11.24
N ALA A 417 -4.14 -9.22 -11.57
CA ALA A 417 -3.30 -10.08 -12.39
C ALA A 417 -2.00 -10.55 -11.70
N VAL A 418 -1.71 -10.09 -10.47
CA VAL A 418 -0.46 -10.43 -9.74
C VAL A 418 -0.29 -11.94 -9.60
N ASP A 419 -1.31 -12.65 -9.12
CA ASP A 419 -1.22 -14.07 -8.78
C ASP A 419 -0.94 -14.95 -10.02
N ALA A 420 -1.64 -14.66 -11.12
CA ALA A 420 -1.44 -15.32 -12.40
C ALA A 420 -0.06 -14.99 -13.00
N THR A 421 0.37 -13.73 -12.92
CA THR A 421 1.69 -13.30 -13.42
C THR A 421 2.82 -13.94 -12.62
N GLN A 422 2.72 -13.99 -11.29
CA GLN A 422 3.69 -14.67 -10.43
C GLN A 422 3.76 -16.17 -10.72
N SER A 423 2.62 -16.83 -10.96
CA SER A 423 2.60 -18.26 -11.32
C SER A 423 3.34 -18.54 -12.63
N ILE A 424 3.17 -17.68 -13.65
CA ILE A 424 3.91 -17.78 -14.92
C ILE A 424 5.41 -17.51 -14.70
N ALA A 425 5.74 -16.49 -13.90
CA ALA A 425 7.10 -16.12 -13.56
C ALA A 425 7.87 -17.26 -12.90
N LEU A 426 7.27 -17.85 -11.85
CA LEU A 426 7.83 -18.98 -11.13
C LEU A 426 7.97 -20.21 -12.03
N SER A 427 7.02 -20.44 -12.94
CA SER A 427 7.12 -21.51 -13.93
C SER A 427 8.35 -21.32 -14.82
N ALA A 428 8.56 -20.12 -15.35
CA ALA A 428 9.74 -19.79 -16.15
C ALA A 428 11.05 -19.95 -15.33
N ASN A 429 11.03 -19.57 -14.05
CA ASN A 429 12.16 -19.76 -13.14
C ASN A 429 12.50 -21.24 -12.94
N TRP A 430 11.52 -22.09 -12.59
CA TRP A 430 11.78 -23.52 -12.36
C TRP A 430 12.18 -24.26 -13.63
N ILE A 431 11.56 -23.94 -14.77
CA ILE A 431 11.92 -24.54 -16.08
C ILE A 431 13.35 -24.16 -16.47
N SER A 432 13.75 -22.90 -16.30
CA SER A 432 15.13 -22.49 -16.61
C SER A 432 16.16 -23.07 -15.63
N THR A 433 15.81 -23.17 -14.34
CA THR A 433 16.61 -23.89 -13.33
C THR A 433 16.82 -25.35 -13.76
N PHE A 434 15.76 -26.03 -14.19
CA PHE A 434 15.82 -27.41 -14.71
C PHE A 434 16.79 -27.53 -15.89
N VAL A 435 16.68 -26.65 -16.88
CA VAL A 435 17.54 -26.64 -18.07
C VAL A 435 19.02 -26.50 -17.66
N VAL A 436 19.34 -25.54 -16.79
CA VAL A 436 20.73 -25.36 -16.33
C VAL A 436 21.21 -26.59 -15.56
N ALA A 437 20.43 -27.10 -14.59
CA ALA A 437 20.82 -28.26 -13.80
C ALA A 437 21.02 -29.52 -14.65
N GLN A 438 20.14 -29.77 -15.62
CA GLN A 438 20.19 -30.97 -16.45
C GLN A 438 21.36 -30.95 -17.44
N PHE A 439 21.58 -29.81 -18.11
CA PHE A 439 22.51 -29.74 -19.24
C PHE A 439 23.90 -29.22 -18.86
N PHE A 440 24.05 -28.53 -17.71
CA PHE A 440 25.36 -28.00 -17.30
C PHE A 440 26.44 -29.08 -17.14
N PRO A 441 26.22 -30.23 -16.47
CA PRO A 441 27.26 -31.26 -16.35
C PRO A 441 27.75 -31.77 -17.71
N MET A 442 26.85 -31.90 -18.68
CA MET A 442 27.16 -32.31 -20.05
C MET A 442 27.96 -31.22 -20.78
N ALA A 443 27.50 -29.97 -20.70
CA ALA A 443 28.17 -28.84 -21.32
C ALA A 443 29.56 -28.61 -20.73
N SER A 444 29.71 -28.73 -19.40
CA SER A 444 30.99 -28.63 -18.70
C SER A 444 31.95 -29.76 -19.09
N ALA A 445 31.46 -30.99 -19.21
CA ALA A 445 32.29 -32.12 -19.66
C ALA A 445 32.78 -31.96 -21.12
N ALA A 446 31.99 -31.35 -22.00
CA ALA A 446 32.33 -31.18 -23.41
C ALA A 446 33.13 -29.89 -23.71
N LEU A 447 32.82 -28.80 -23.01
CA LEU A 447 33.34 -27.45 -23.31
C LEU A 447 34.35 -26.97 -22.26
N HIS A 448 34.48 -27.66 -21.13
CA HIS A 448 35.26 -27.22 -19.97
C HIS A 448 34.94 -25.75 -19.61
N GLY A 449 35.95 -24.93 -19.33
CA GLY A 449 35.79 -23.51 -19.00
C GLY A 449 35.08 -22.67 -20.07
N LYS A 450 35.00 -23.13 -21.34
CA LYS A 450 34.32 -22.39 -22.41
C LYS A 450 32.80 -22.27 -22.19
N VAL A 451 32.20 -23.11 -21.35
CA VAL A 451 30.77 -23.00 -20.98
C VAL A 451 30.43 -21.63 -20.40
N TYR A 452 31.37 -20.98 -19.70
CA TYR A 452 31.15 -19.65 -19.11
C TYR A 452 31.12 -18.51 -20.14
N PHE A 453 31.60 -18.72 -21.37
CA PHE A 453 31.34 -17.77 -22.46
C PHE A 453 29.86 -17.73 -22.84
N ILE A 454 29.16 -18.87 -22.73
CA ILE A 454 27.72 -18.94 -22.98
C ILE A 454 26.97 -18.11 -21.93
N PHE A 455 27.33 -18.26 -20.65
CA PHE A 455 26.73 -17.46 -19.58
C PHE A 455 27.06 -15.96 -19.69
N ALA A 456 28.27 -15.61 -20.13
CA ALA A 456 28.62 -14.21 -20.40
C ALA A 456 27.78 -13.62 -21.54
N ALA A 457 27.61 -14.36 -22.64
CA ALA A 457 26.78 -13.93 -23.78
C ALA A 457 25.31 -13.81 -23.40
N LEU A 458 24.76 -14.77 -22.65
CA LEU A 458 23.39 -14.71 -22.12
C LEU A 458 23.21 -13.53 -21.17
N SER A 459 24.17 -13.28 -20.28
CA SER A 459 24.13 -12.13 -19.37
C SER A 459 24.12 -10.80 -20.13
N ALA A 460 24.92 -10.68 -21.20
CA ALA A 460 24.90 -9.50 -22.08
C ALA A 460 23.56 -9.34 -22.81
N PHE A 461 22.99 -10.43 -23.33
CA PHE A 461 21.66 -10.43 -23.95
C PHE A 461 20.58 -9.94 -22.97
N PHE A 462 20.52 -10.50 -21.76
CA PHE A 462 19.56 -10.07 -20.75
C PHE A 462 19.81 -8.65 -20.26
N PHE A 463 21.08 -8.21 -20.16
CA PHE A 463 21.43 -6.83 -19.85
C PHE A 463 20.83 -5.87 -20.88
N VAL A 464 21.03 -6.15 -22.18
CA VAL A 464 20.46 -5.34 -23.27
C VAL A 464 18.93 -5.37 -23.20
N PHE A 465 18.31 -6.55 -23.07
CA PHE A 465 16.86 -6.68 -22.98
C PHE A 465 16.28 -5.88 -21.81
N ILE A 466 16.82 -6.05 -20.59
CA ILE A 466 16.34 -5.36 -19.39
C ILE A 466 16.60 -3.85 -19.49
N SER A 467 17.72 -3.43 -20.08
CA SER A 467 18.02 -2.02 -20.28
C SER A 467 17.00 -1.33 -21.17
N TRP A 468 16.51 -2.01 -22.21
CA TRP A 468 15.61 -1.47 -23.20
C TRP A 468 14.13 -1.67 -22.87
N TYR A 469 13.73 -2.87 -22.45
CA TYR A 469 12.34 -3.29 -22.36
C TYR A 469 11.73 -3.13 -20.95
N VAL A 470 12.54 -3.32 -19.90
CA VAL A 470 12.03 -3.31 -18.52
C VAL A 470 12.04 -1.88 -17.96
N PRO A 471 10.90 -1.34 -17.52
CA PRO A 471 10.82 -0.01 -16.92
C PRO A 471 11.33 0.00 -15.46
N GLU A 472 11.67 1.19 -14.95
CA GLU A 472 11.99 1.38 -13.53
C GLU A 472 10.70 1.54 -12.72
N THR A 473 10.60 0.81 -11.60
CA THR A 473 9.42 0.81 -10.72
C THR A 473 9.59 1.75 -9.52
N LYS A 474 10.82 2.14 -9.18
CA LYS A 474 11.09 3.02 -8.04
C LYS A 474 10.37 4.37 -8.19
N GLY A 475 9.60 4.73 -7.16
CA GLY A 475 8.89 6.01 -7.09
C GLY A 475 7.61 6.08 -7.93
N LYS A 476 7.14 4.94 -8.46
CA LYS A 476 5.91 4.82 -9.23
C LYS A 476 4.76 4.35 -8.35
N LYS A 477 3.56 4.91 -8.55
CA LYS A 477 2.39 4.64 -7.70
C LYS A 477 1.68 3.33 -8.07
N ASN A 478 1.66 2.97 -9.35
CA ASN A 478 0.94 1.82 -9.88
C ASN A 478 1.54 1.35 -11.22
N ALA A 479 1.16 0.14 -11.65
CA ALA A 479 1.65 -0.49 -12.87
C ALA A 479 1.44 0.38 -14.13
N ASP A 480 0.36 1.15 -14.21
CA ASP A 480 0.10 2.02 -15.36
C ASP A 480 1.12 3.16 -15.50
N GLU A 481 1.55 3.76 -14.37
CA GLU A 481 2.61 4.76 -14.37
C GLU A 481 3.97 4.17 -14.75
N VAL A 482 4.22 2.91 -14.36
CA VAL A 482 5.44 2.17 -14.70
C VAL A 482 5.53 1.93 -16.21
N TRP A 483 4.44 1.51 -16.83
CA TRP A 483 4.39 1.25 -18.27
C TRP A 483 4.19 2.51 -19.12
N GLY A 484 4.13 3.69 -18.50
CA GLY A 484 3.88 4.94 -19.21
C GLY A 484 2.52 4.94 -19.91
N ARG A 485 1.53 4.18 -19.39
CA ARG A 485 0.14 4.18 -19.84
C ARG A 485 -0.58 5.42 -19.32
N GLY A 486 0.03 6.58 -19.53
CA GLY A 486 -0.72 7.82 -19.56
C GLY A 486 -1.58 7.77 -20.82
N ARG A 487 -2.90 7.90 -20.67
CA ARG A 487 -3.79 8.18 -21.79
C ARG A 487 -3.26 9.44 -22.50
N ARG A 488 -2.49 9.27 -23.58
CA ARG A 488 -2.34 10.30 -24.61
C ARG A 488 -3.73 10.45 -25.19
N ALA A 489 -4.42 11.55 -24.91
CA ALA A 489 -5.66 11.88 -25.59
C ALA A 489 -5.35 12.14 -27.09
N PRO A 490 -5.84 11.32 -28.02
CA PRO A 490 -5.96 11.73 -29.40
C PRO A 490 -7.28 12.51 -29.54
N HIS A 491 -7.22 13.59 -30.29
CA HIS A 491 -8.38 14.39 -30.70
C HIS A 491 -9.37 13.52 -31.52
N LEU A 492 -10.66 13.63 -31.18
CA LEU A 492 -11.86 13.39 -32.01
C LEU A 492 -12.09 12.00 -32.63
N ASP A 493 -12.95 11.20 -31.99
CA ASP A 493 -14.32 10.84 -32.45
C ASP A 493 -14.76 9.56 -31.71
N HIS A 494 -15.55 9.74 -30.66
CA HIS A 494 -15.94 8.64 -29.76
C HIS A 494 -17.17 7.89 -30.29
N VAL A 495 -16.97 6.64 -30.68
CA VAL A 495 -18.01 5.60 -30.53
C VAL A 495 -18.10 5.26 -29.03
N PRO A 496 -19.30 5.16 -28.42
CA PRO A 496 -19.41 4.94 -26.98
C PRO A 496 -19.08 3.49 -26.59
N SER A 497 -18.07 3.34 -25.73
CA SER A 497 -17.79 2.11 -24.97
C SER A 497 -18.72 2.04 -23.76
N ILE A 498 -19.33 0.88 -23.53
CA ILE A 498 -20.44 0.65 -22.59
C ILE A 498 -19.97 0.43 -21.12
N ILE A 499 -18.67 0.33 -20.83
CA ILE A 499 -18.22 -0.16 -19.50
C ILE A 499 -17.08 0.67 -18.87
N SER A 500 -17.03 1.98 -19.06
CA SER A 500 -16.21 2.86 -18.19
C SER A 500 -16.66 4.32 -18.29
N PRO A 501 -17.41 4.87 -17.32
CA PRO A 501 -17.55 6.31 -17.23
C PRO A 501 -16.20 6.93 -16.84
N ALA A 502 -15.85 8.03 -17.51
CA ALA A 502 -14.64 8.78 -17.24
C ALA A 502 -14.54 9.15 -15.75
N PHE A 503 -13.41 8.80 -15.13
CA PHE A 503 -13.05 9.20 -13.78
C PHE A 503 -12.97 10.73 -13.73
N THR A 504 -13.72 11.32 -12.80
CA THR A 504 -14.18 12.72 -12.73
C THR A 504 -15.23 13.05 -13.78
N PRO A 505 -16.51 13.27 -13.41
CA PRO A 505 -17.38 13.97 -14.32
C PRO A 505 -16.75 15.36 -14.57
N PRO A 506 -16.63 15.83 -15.83
CA PRO A 506 -16.20 17.21 -16.11
C PRO A 506 -17.15 18.24 -15.48
N ALA A 507 -18.33 17.81 -15.05
CA ALA A 507 -19.31 18.59 -14.34
C ALA A 507 -20.34 17.65 -13.69
N THR A 508 -20.76 17.97 -12.47
CA THR A 508 -22.05 17.54 -11.91
C THR A 508 -23.14 17.73 -12.99
N PRO A 509 -24.06 16.77 -13.22
CA PRO A 509 -25.09 16.92 -14.26
C PRO A 509 -25.87 18.22 -14.05
N GLY A 510 -25.63 19.24 -14.87
CA GLY A 510 -26.34 20.51 -14.68
C GLY A 510 -25.87 21.77 -15.41
N PHE A 511 -24.59 22.12 -15.61
CA PHE A 511 -24.29 23.51 -16.02
C PHE A 511 -23.40 23.72 -17.25
N SER A 512 -24.02 24.23 -18.31
CA SER A 512 -23.48 25.37 -19.05
C SER A 512 -23.32 26.58 -18.12
N THR A 513 -22.19 27.26 -18.15
CA THR A 513 -21.94 28.50 -17.40
C THR A 513 -22.99 29.56 -17.79
N PRO A 514 -23.74 30.19 -16.87
CA PRO A 514 -24.52 31.38 -17.19
C PRO A 514 -23.54 32.53 -17.50
N SER A 515 -23.73 33.21 -18.64
CA SER A 515 -22.89 34.31 -19.10
C SER A 515 -22.96 35.60 -18.26
N HIS A 516 -23.74 35.60 -17.16
CA HIS A 516 -23.83 36.73 -16.22
C HIS A 516 -23.99 36.23 -14.77
N PRO A 517 -22.98 36.38 -13.89
CA PRO A 517 -23.10 36.05 -12.48
C PRO A 517 -24.01 37.08 -11.78
N ARG A 518 -25.13 36.62 -11.21
CA ARG A 518 -25.97 37.43 -10.30
C ARG A 518 -25.55 37.16 -8.85
N PRO A 519 -25.42 38.19 -7.99
CA PRO A 519 -25.13 38.00 -6.57
C PRO A 519 -26.23 37.17 -5.89
N PRO A 520 -25.89 36.28 -4.94
CA PRO A 520 -26.87 35.45 -4.28
C PRO A 520 -27.82 36.31 -3.43
N ARG A 521 -29.12 36.01 -3.46
CA ARG A 521 -30.14 36.68 -2.63
C ARG A 521 -29.84 36.36 -1.15
N SER A 522 -29.51 37.38 -0.35
CA SER A 522 -29.33 37.26 1.09
C SER A 522 -30.48 37.93 1.83
N ILE A 523 -30.79 37.42 3.03
CA ILE A 523 -31.79 37.98 3.93
C ILE A 523 -31.07 38.36 5.23
N PRO A 524 -31.19 39.61 5.71
CA PRO A 524 -30.67 39.99 7.02
C PRO A 524 -31.23 39.09 8.11
N VAL A 525 -30.38 38.64 9.01
CA VAL A 525 -30.79 37.83 10.17
C VAL A 525 -30.72 38.73 11.40
N ASP A 526 -31.86 38.93 12.06
CA ASP A 526 -31.92 39.56 13.38
C ASP A 526 -32.28 38.51 14.43
N THR A 527 -31.28 38.11 15.21
CA THR A 527 -31.44 37.16 16.33
C THR A 527 -31.72 37.86 17.67
N SER A 528 -31.89 39.19 17.71
CA SER A 528 -32.15 39.92 18.96
C SER A 528 -33.58 39.78 19.51
N HIS A 529 -34.53 39.31 18.70
CA HIS A 529 -35.92 39.07 19.11
C HIS A 529 -36.19 37.60 19.46
N SER A 530 -36.81 37.36 20.62
CA SER A 530 -37.22 36.02 21.06
C SER A 530 -38.43 35.52 20.26
N THR A 531 -38.28 34.41 19.53
CA THR A 531 -39.39 33.71 18.87
C THR A 531 -39.78 32.45 19.64
N ASP A 532 -41.07 32.09 19.62
CA ASP A 532 -41.72 30.95 20.31
C ASP A 532 -41.29 29.53 19.86
N THR A 533 -40.15 29.39 19.19
CA THR A 533 -39.65 28.10 18.70
C THR A 533 -38.72 27.44 19.70
N VAL A 534 -38.89 26.13 19.95
CA VAL A 534 -38.00 25.29 20.76
C VAL A 534 -36.53 25.50 20.32
N ARG A 535 -35.67 25.95 21.24
CA ARG A 535 -34.27 26.26 20.93
C ARG A 535 -33.46 24.97 20.83
N PRO A 536 -32.51 24.86 19.88
CA PRO A 536 -31.58 23.73 19.85
C PRO A 536 -30.71 23.76 21.12
N GLU A 537 -30.44 22.59 21.69
CA GLU A 537 -29.56 22.43 22.84
C GLU A 537 -28.12 22.77 22.42
N LEU A 538 -27.58 23.85 22.99
CA LEU A 538 -26.22 24.29 22.74
C LEU A 538 -25.28 23.67 23.77
N LEU A 539 -24.03 23.41 23.36
CA LEU A 539 -23.01 23.00 24.31
C LEU A 539 -22.79 24.12 25.35
N PRO A 540 -22.65 23.80 26.65
CA PRO A 540 -22.44 24.80 27.69
C PRO A 540 -21.11 25.54 27.55
N THR A 541 -20.10 24.88 26.96
CA THR A 541 -18.79 25.45 26.66
C THR A 541 -18.34 25.05 25.25
N LEU A 542 -17.62 25.93 24.56
CA LEU A 542 -17.09 25.64 23.25
C LEU A 542 -15.89 24.67 23.32
N PRO A 543 -15.74 23.76 22.34
CA PRO A 543 -14.57 22.90 22.21
C PRO A 543 -13.27 23.68 22.02
N VAL A 544 -12.16 23.10 22.46
CA VAL A 544 -10.81 23.59 22.14
C VAL A 544 -10.39 23.02 20.80
N VAL A 545 -9.95 23.89 19.89
CA VAL A 545 -9.49 23.51 18.54
C VAL A 545 -8.10 24.06 18.26
N GLU A 546 -7.30 23.28 17.53
CA GLU A 546 -5.97 23.68 17.08
C GLU A 546 -5.79 23.32 15.61
N CYS A 547 -5.41 24.29 14.77
CA CYS A 547 -5.08 24.06 13.38
C CYS A 547 -3.69 23.44 13.28
N GLU A 548 -3.62 22.16 12.93
CA GLU A 548 -2.37 21.43 12.88
C GLU A 548 -1.55 21.75 11.64
N VAL A 549 -2.18 21.81 10.47
CA VAL A 549 -1.48 22.02 9.19
C VAL A 549 -2.34 22.76 8.17
N ARG A 550 -1.69 23.52 7.29
CA ARG A 550 -2.32 24.18 6.16
C ARG A 550 -1.56 23.97 4.84
N ALA A 551 -2.28 23.66 3.76
CA ALA A 551 -1.71 23.55 2.42
C ALA A 551 -2.52 24.30 1.36
N ARG A 552 -1.82 24.88 0.37
CA ARG A 552 -2.43 25.45 -0.84
C ARG A 552 -2.78 24.34 -1.80
N ILE A 553 -4.03 24.30 -2.26
CA ILE A 553 -4.52 23.36 -3.27
C ILE A 553 -4.88 24.12 -4.55
N PRO A 554 -4.13 23.92 -5.64
CA PRO A 554 -4.53 24.41 -6.96
C PRO A 554 -5.72 23.59 -7.47
N THR A 555 -6.73 24.27 -8.03
CA THR A 555 -7.90 23.60 -8.64
C THR A 555 -7.80 23.57 -10.17
N THR A 556 -8.52 22.65 -10.81
CA THR A 556 -8.58 22.51 -12.28
C THR A 556 -9.21 23.71 -12.98
N THR A 557 -9.97 24.53 -12.25
CA THR A 557 -10.61 25.75 -12.74
C THR A 557 -9.73 26.99 -12.59
N GLY A 558 -8.49 26.84 -12.09
CA GLY A 558 -7.53 27.93 -11.91
C GLY A 558 -7.71 28.72 -10.61
N HIS A 559 -8.78 28.46 -9.85
CA HIS A 559 -8.95 29.04 -8.51
C HIS A 559 -8.04 28.35 -7.49
N GLU A 560 -7.74 29.04 -6.39
CA GLU A 560 -6.89 28.53 -5.31
C GLU A 560 -7.67 28.46 -4.02
N MET A 561 -7.52 27.35 -3.30
CA MET A 561 -8.07 27.18 -1.95
C MET A 561 -6.98 26.71 -0.99
N TRP A 562 -7.21 26.94 0.30
CA TRP A 562 -6.33 26.56 1.38
C TRP A 562 -7.04 25.58 2.30
N LEU A 563 -6.48 24.38 2.43
CA LEU A 563 -6.98 23.36 3.33
C LEU A 563 -6.30 23.49 4.68
N HIS A 564 -7.11 23.60 5.74
CA HIS A 564 -6.66 23.66 7.14
C HIS A 564 -7.20 22.44 7.88
N VAL A 565 -6.31 21.63 8.44
CA VAL A 565 -6.69 20.46 9.25
C VAL A 565 -6.68 20.85 10.72
N TYR A 566 -7.76 20.54 11.42
CA TYR A 566 -7.98 20.85 12.82
C TYR A 566 -8.06 19.60 13.68
N ARG A 567 -7.40 19.66 14.83
CA ARG A 567 -7.57 18.74 15.96
C ARG A 567 -8.41 19.42 17.04
N ASN A 568 -9.10 18.60 17.84
CA ASN A 568 -9.98 19.08 18.89
C ASN A 568 -9.96 18.19 20.15
N ASN A 569 -10.65 18.61 21.21
CA ASN A 569 -10.72 17.90 22.49
C ASN A 569 -12.06 17.16 22.74
N VAL A 570 -12.97 17.12 21.76
CA VAL A 570 -14.29 16.50 21.88
C VAL A 570 -14.35 15.14 21.19
N ASP A 571 -13.66 14.99 20.06
CA ASP A 571 -13.53 13.72 19.35
C ASP A 571 -12.10 13.52 18.83
N THR A 572 -11.85 12.32 18.30
CA THR A 572 -10.57 11.91 17.72
C THR A 572 -10.48 12.20 16.21
N LYS A 573 -11.45 12.93 15.64
CA LYS A 573 -11.54 13.13 14.20
C LYS A 573 -10.76 14.38 13.81
N GLU A 574 -10.12 14.31 12.64
CA GLU A 574 -9.57 15.47 11.97
C GLU A 574 -10.69 16.19 11.20
N HIS A 575 -10.89 17.47 11.50
CA HIS A 575 -11.87 18.31 10.82
C HIS A 575 -11.16 19.28 9.86
N LEU A 576 -11.87 19.70 8.81
CA LEU A 576 -11.25 20.49 7.74
C LEU A 576 -11.92 21.87 7.62
N ALA A 577 -11.13 22.91 7.42
CA ALA A 577 -11.61 24.18 6.88
C ALA A 577 -11.03 24.42 5.49
N ILE A 578 -11.92 24.54 4.50
CA ILE A 578 -11.59 24.87 3.11
C ILE A 578 -11.74 26.38 2.96
N VAL A 579 -10.63 27.09 2.83
CA VAL A 579 -10.60 28.55 2.82
C VAL A 579 -10.31 29.07 1.42
N PHE A 580 -11.14 30.00 0.96
CA PHE A 580 -11.00 30.68 -0.32
C PHE A 580 -10.55 32.12 -0.08
N GLY A 581 -9.46 32.51 -0.76
CA GLY A 581 -8.80 33.79 -0.54
C GLY A 581 -7.68 33.74 0.50
N SER A 582 -6.94 34.84 0.64
CA SER A 582 -5.73 34.92 1.47
C SER A 582 -5.90 35.69 2.79
N GLN A 583 -7.09 36.22 3.05
CA GLN A 583 -7.36 37.12 4.18
C GLN A 583 -7.75 36.37 5.46
N ILE A 584 -8.32 35.17 5.33
CA ILE A 584 -8.76 34.34 6.45
C ILE A 584 -7.57 33.48 6.91
N ARG A 585 -7.21 33.59 8.19
CA ARG A 585 -6.03 32.92 8.76
C ARG A 585 -6.35 32.37 10.14
N SER A 586 -5.81 31.18 10.42
CA SER A 586 -5.91 30.53 11.72
C SER A 586 -4.92 31.14 12.72
N ARG A 587 -5.43 31.51 13.91
CA ARG A 587 -4.63 32.03 15.03
C ARG A 587 -3.71 30.95 15.60
N SER A 588 -4.22 29.75 15.83
CA SER A 588 -3.44 28.61 16.32
C SER A 588 -2.39 28.13 15.32
N LEU A 589 -2.69 28.16 14.01
CA LEU A 589 -1.69 27.88 12.99
C LEU A 589 -0.55 28.91 13.04
N ASP A 590 -0.88 30.20 13.13
CA ASP A 590 0.10 31.27 13.11
C ASP A 590 0.82 31.49 14.46
N ALA A 591 0.44 30.80 15.53
CA ALA A 591 1.16 30.84 16.80
C ALA A 591 2.56 30.21 16.67
N GLU A 592 3.52 30.73 17.42
CA GLU A 592 4.86 30.13 17.54
C GLU A 592 4.81 28.95 18.51
N ARG A 593 5.42 27.82 18.13
CA ARG A 593 5.49 26.62 18.98
C ARG A 593 6.89 26.49 19.60
N PRO A 594 7.00 26.07 20.87
CA PRO A 594 8.31 25.91 21.53
C PRO A 594 9.22 24.94 20.76
N GLY A 595 10.43 25.38 20.41
CA GLY A 595 11.42 24.57 19.69
C GLY A 595 11.17 24.42 18.18
N GLU A 596 10.19 25.12 17.60
CA GLU A 596 9.88 25.08 16.17
C GLU A 596 10.94 25.80 15.33
N THR A 597 11.49 25.15 14.30
CA THR A 597 12.38 25.81 13.32
C THR A 597 11.57 26.55 12.24
N GLU A 598 12.18 27.47 11.49
CA GLU A 598 11.49 28.12 10.35
C GLU A 598 11.05 27.11 9.28
N LEU A 599 11.80 26.01 9.09
CA LEU A 599 11.40 24.95 8.17
C LEU A 599 10.18 24.19 8.69
N ASP A 600 10.11 23.88 9.98
CA ASP A 600 8.95 23.24 10.60
C ASP A 600 7.71 24.12 10.46
N ARG A 601 7.87 25.42 10.72
CA ARG A 601 6.82 26.43 10.57
C ARG A 601 6.30 26.52 9.13
N MET A 602 7.19 26.51 8.14
CA MET A 602 6.82 26.50 6.71
C MET A 602 6.16 25.18 6.30
N THR A 603 6.68 24.03 6.77
CA THR A 603 6.15 22.68 6.49
C THR A 603 4.74 22.51 7.05
N ARG A 604 4.50 23.08 8.24
CA ARG A 604 3.18 23.15 8.87
C ARG A 604 2.21 24.08 8.15
N GLY A 605 2.70 24.93 7.26
CA GLY A 605 1.87 25.85 6.50
C GLY A 605 1.69 27.24 7.10
N ALA A 606 2.38 27.55 8.21
CA ALA A 606 2.30 28.83 8.92
C ALA A 606 3.17 29.92 8.26
N TYR A 607 2.90 30.23 6.99
CA TYR A 607 3.63 31.22 6.20
C TYR A 607 2.69 32.24 5.51
N VAL A 608 3.27 33.29 4.92
CA VAL A 608 2.55 34.29 4.10
C VAL A 608 3.02 34.20 2.64
N GLY A 609 2.11 34.34 1.68
CA GLY A 609 2.42 34.29 0.24
C GLY A 609 2.60 32.87 -0.30
N ARG A 610 3.34 32.72 -1.41
CA ARG A 610 3.63 31.41 -2.05
C ARG A 610 5.00 30.89 -1.65
N LEU A 611 5.11 29.58 -1.44
CA LEU A 611 6.41 28.91 -1.30
C LEU A 611 7.09 28.77 -2.66
N TYR A 612 8.42 28.83 -2.68
CA TYR A 612 9.27 28.57 -3.83
C TYR A 612 10.55 27.84 -3.37
N PRO A 613 11.21 27.05 -4.24
CA PRO A 613 12.45 26.36 -3.88
C PRO A 613 13.51 27.35 -3.38
N GLY A 614 14.12 27.07 -2.23
CA GLY A 614 15.15 27.93 -1.62
C GLY A 614 14.62 29.00 -0.66
N ARG A 615 13.31 29.07 -0.40
CA ARG A 615 12.74 30.00 0.59
C ARG A 615 13.21 29.66 2.02
N THR A 616 13.68 30.69 2.75
CA THR A 616 14.29 30.54 4.09
C THR A 616 13.45 31.08 5.25
N SER A 617 12.40 31.87 4.99
CA SER A 617 11.55 32.46 6.03
C SER A 617 10.06 32.33 5.71
N SER A 618 9.29 32.07 6.76
CA SER A 618 7.82 32.03 6.76
C SER A 618 7.18 33.42 6.56
N ARG A 619 7.89 34.51 6.85
CA ARG A 619 7.37 35.89 6.85
C ARG A 619 7.87 36.68 5.63
N VAL A 620 6.95 37.27 4.87
CA VAL A 620 7.29 38.05 3.65
C VAL A 620 8.12 39.29 3.96
N GLU A 621 7.91 39.93 5.11
CA GLU A 621 8.65 41.13 5.53
C GLU A 621 10.12 40.84 5.85
N GLN A 622 10.42 39.67 6.42
CA GLN A 622 11.80 39.24 6.67
C GLN A 622 12.53 38.93 5.36
N LEU A 623 11.84 38.35 4.37
CA LEU A 623 12.40 38.14 3.02
C LEU A 623 12.70 39.46 2.30
N LYS A 624 11.76 40.42 2.34
CA LYS A 624 11.98 41.77 1.79
C LYS A 624 13.17 42.47 2.43
N ARG A 625 13.36 42.31 3.75
CA ARG A 625 14.53 42.84 4.46
C ARG A 625 15.83 42.12 4.09
N SER A 626 15.83 40.80 3.91
CA SER A 626 17.03 40.05 3.49
C SER A 626 17.42 40.32 2.03
N GLU A 627 16.47 40.69 1.18
CA GLU A 627 16.69 41.05 -0.23
C GLU A 627 16.97 42.57 -0.42
N GLY A 628 17.11 43.34 0.67
CA GLY A 628 17.43 44.78 0.60
C GLY A 628 16.28 45.68 0.13
N VAL A 629 15.05 45.17 0.09
CA VAL A 629 13.85 45.95 -0.29
C VAL A 629 13.34 46.72 0.92
N VAL A 630 13.58 48.03 0.93
CA VAL A 630 13.13 48.94 2.00
C VAL A 630 11.60 49.04 1.98
N SER A 631 10.93 48.43 2.96
CA SER A 631 9.55 48.77 3.30
C SER A 631 9.53 50.16 3.93
N GLY A 632 8.88 51.13 3.29
CA GLY A 632 8.77 52.52 3.76
C GLY A 632 8.25 52.63 5.22
N PRO A 633 8.60 53.71 5.94
CA PRO A 633 8.46 53.75 7.39
C PRO A 633 7.00 53.86 7.83
N ARG A 634 6.54 52.90 8.63
CA ARG A 634 5.49 53.16 9.62
C ARG A 634 6.17 53.84 10.81
N VAL A 635 5.80 55.10 11.04
CA VAL A 635 6.26 55.95 12.15
C VAL A 635 5.99 55.25 13.49
N SER A 636 7.04 54.74 14.12
CA SER A 636 7.03 54.33 15.52
C SER A 636 7.64 55.46 16.37
N LYS A 637 6.79 56.29 16.98
CA LYS A 637 7.22 57.11 18.11
C LYS A 637 7.36 56.20 19.33
N GLN A 638 8.57 55.90 19.72
CA GLN A 638 8.91 55.55 21.11
C GLN A 638 10.09 56.42 21.54
N SER A 639 9.94 57.04 22.70
CA SER A 639 11.00 57.70 23.46
C SER A 639 10.69 57.52 24.95
N PRO A 640 11.70 57.50 25.82
CA PRO A 640 11.88 56.44 26.81
C PRO A 640 11.52 56.83 28.25
N LEU A 641 11.52 55.80 29.10
CA LEU A 641 11.49 55.75 30.57
C LEU A 641 12.05 57.00 31.30
N ASN A 642 11.38 57.52 32.34
CA ASN A 642 11.44 57.09 33.75
C ASN A 642 10.73 58.13 34.70
N PRO A 643 10.60 57.88 36.02
CA PRO A 643 9.46 58.29 36.86
C PRO A 643 9.67 59.58 37.65
N GLU A 644 8.59 60.25 38.06
CA GLU A 644 8.33 60.83 39.40
C GLU A 644 7.24 61.91 39.39
N SER A 645 6.56 62.01 40.54
CA SER A 645 5.77 63.15 41.06
C SER A 645 4.33 63.40 40.54
N GLN A 646 3.41 62.97 41.41
CA GLN A 646 2.16 63.62 41.84
C GLN A 646 1.81 64.99 41.21
N SER A 647 0.58 65.13 40.71
CA SER A 647 -0.45 66.01 41.32
C SER A 647 -1.71 66.16 40.43
N THR A 648 -2.84 65.82 41.05
CA THR A 648 -4.18 66.43 40.99
C THR A 648 -4.95 66.69 39.68
N SER A 649 -6.23 66.29 39.80
CA SER A 649 -7.48 66.91 39.34
C SER A 649 -7.97 66.68 37.90
N ASN A 650 -8.94 65.75 37.82
CA ASN A 650 -10.26 65.86 37.19
C ASN A 650 -10.41 66.88 36.04
N ASP A 651 -10.78 66.39 34.85
CA ASP A 651 -12.09 66.77 34.33
C ASP A 651 -12.69 65.81 33.28
N THR A 652 -13.94 65.46 33.56
CA THR A 652 -15.06 65.03 32.71
C THR A 652 -14.82 64.55 31.27
N THR A 653 -15.05 63.23 31.10
CA THR A 653 -15.39 62.53 29.85
C THR A 653 -16.70 63.00 29.23
N THR A 654 -16.63 63.52 28.01
CA THR A 654 -17.65 63.33 26.96
C THR A 654 -16.92 63.29 25.61
N SER A 655 -16.71 62.09 25.06
CA SER A 655 -16.23 61.93 23.69
C SER A 655 -17.28 61.19 22.87
N LEU A 656 -17.71 61.89 21.83
CA LEU A 656 -18.66 61.47 20.81
C LEU A 656 -18.18 60.17 20.15
N GLU A 657 -19.03 59.16 20.17
CA GLU A 657 -18.93 57.98 19.32
C GLU A 657 -18.99 58.41 17.85
N GLN A 658 -17.85 58.31 17.15
CA GLN A 658 -17.84 58.28 15.70
C GLN A 658 -18.39 56.94 15.23
N GLN A 659 -19.69 56.93 14.89
CA GLN A 659 -20.32 55.85 14.15
C GLN A 659 -19.64 55.67 12.79
N GLN A 660 -18.90 54.57 12.64
CA GLN A 660 -18.47 54.08 11.33
C GLN A 660 -19.70 53.61 10.53
N PRO A 661 -19.79 53.91 9.22
CA PRO A 661 -20.90 53.47 8.40
C PRO A 661 -20.93 51.93 8.29
N PRO A 662 -22.10 51.30 8.23
CA PRO A 662 -22.22 49.84 8.16
C PRO A 662 -21.55 49.31 6.89
N ALA A 663 -20.67 48.33 7.05
CA ALA A 663 -20.00 47.65 5.94
C ALA A 663 -21.04 47.11 4.94
N SER A 664 -20.87 47.41 3.65
CA SER A 664 -21.76 46.87 2.60
C SER A 664 -21.74 45.34 2.64
N SER A 665 -22.91 44.70 2.57
CA SER A 665 -23.13 43.25 2.74
C SER A 665 -22.17 42.33 1.98
N THR A 666 -21.73 42.74 0.79
CA THR A 666 -20.78 42.00 -0.06
C THR A 666 -19.36 41.89 0.49
N THR A 667 -19.01 42.68 1.52
CA THR A 667 -17.68 42.69 2.13
C THR A 667 -17.52 41.70 3.29
N LEU A 668 -18.61 41.05 3.72
CA LEU A 668 -18.56 40.01 4.75
C LEU A 668 -18.17 38.65 4.14
N PRO A 669 -17.30 37.86 4.82
CA PRO A 669 -16.88 36.55 4.35
C PRO A 669 -18.07 35.58 4.31
N LEU A 670 -18.09 34.77 3.26
CA LEU A 670 -19.13 33.76 3.06
C LEU A 670 -18.73 32.47 3.78
N VAL A 671 -19.64 31.90 4.57
CA VAL A 671 -19.37 30.72 5.39
C VAL A 671 -20.37 29.62 5.10
N ARG A 672 -19.89 28.38 4.97
CA ARG A 672 -20.72 27.18 4.88
C ARG A 672 -20.31 26.18 5.95
N ILE A 673 -21.25 25.78 6.80
CA ILE A 673 -21.05 24.64 7.69
C ILE A 673 -21.59 23.39 7.01
N HIS A 674 -20.65 22.54 6.58
CA HIS A 674 -20.89 21.36 5.78
C HIS A 674 -20.59 20.11 6.60
N SER A 675 -21.54 19.17 6.61
CA SER A 675 -21.32 17.85 7.23
C SER A 675 -20.93 16.90 6.12
N GLU A 676 -19.85 16.14 6.32
CA GLU A 676 -19.36 15.10 5.42
C GLU A 676 -20.51 14.25 4.89
N CYS A 677 -20.55 14.09 3.57
CA CYS A 677 -21.56 13.29 2.88
C CYS A 677 -20.91 12.57 1.70
N TYR A 678 -20.16 11.50 1.97
CA TYR A 678 -19.46 10.68 0.99
C TYR A 678 -20.35 10.26 -0.18
N THR A 679 -21.57 9.80 0.10
CA THR A 679 -22.50 9.37 -0.94
C THR A 679 -22.95 10.52 -1.85
N GLY A 680 -23.14 11.73 -1.32
CA GLY A 680 -23.58 12.88 -2.10
C GLY A 680 -22.44 13.57 -2.85
N GLU A 681 -21.25 13.60 -2.26
CA GLU A 681 -20.09 14.36 -2.75
C GLU A 681 -19.19 13.53 -3.67
N THR A 682 -18.90 12.28 -3.29
CA THR A 682 -17.97 11.41 -4.01
C THR A 682 -18.69 10.47 -4.98
N VAL A 683 -19.87 9.98 -4.59
CA VAL A 683 -20.62 8.98 -5.36
C VAL A 683 -21.78 9.61 -6.14
N TRP A 684 -21.93 10.94 -6.08
CA TRP A 684 -22.96 11.71 -6.81
C TRP A 684 -24.39 11.21 -6.59
N SER A 685 -24.70 10.76 -5.37
CA SER A 685 -26.01 10.21 -5.03
C SER A 685 -27.12 11.25 -5.22
N ALA A 686 -28.16 10.87 -5.96
CA ALA A 686 -29.38 11.65 -6.11
C ALA A 686 -30.35 11.52 -4.92
N ARG A 687 -29.94 10.90 -3.80
CA ARG A 687 -30.78 10.82 -2.59
C ARG A 687 -30.67 12.05 -1.69
N CYS A 688 -29.71 12.94 -1.95
CA CYS A 688 -29.54 14.18 -1.21
C CYS A 688 -28.93 15.28 -2.09
N ASP A 689 -29.03 16.52 -1.63
CA ASP A 689 -28.51 17.73 -2.28
C ASP A 689 -27.13 18.15 -1.73
N CYS A 690 -26.47 17.31 -0.92
CA CYS A 690 -25.23 17.70 -0.22
C CYS A 690 -24.08 18.01 -1.18
N GLY A 691 -23.89 17.18 -2.22
CA GLY A 691 -22.86 17.41 -3.24
C GLY A 691 -23.08 18.72 -3.99
N GLU A 692 -24.31 18.93 -4.50
CA GLU A 692 -24.68 20.17 -5.20
C GLU A 692 -24.49 21.42 -4.31
N GLN A 693 -24.81 21.33 -3.01
CA GLN A 693 -24.60 22.43 -2.08
C GLN A 693 -23.12 22.71 -1.79
N LEU A 694 -22.27 21.68 -1.77
CA LEU A 694 -20.84 21.85 -1.59
C LEU A 694 -20.22 22.55 -2.80
N ASP A 695 -20.58 22.10 -3.99
CA ASP A 695 -20.13 22.66 -5.27
C ASP A 695 -20.53 24.14 -5.41
N GLU A 696 -21.80 24.47 -5.14
CA GLU A 696 -22.28 25.86 -5.23
C GLU A 696 -21.62 26.77 -4.19
N ALA A 697 -21.39 26.26 -2.97
CA ALA A 697 -20.68 27.02 -1.94
C ALA A 697 -19.24 27.33 -2.38
N ALA A 698 -18.51 26.33 -2.90
CA ALA A 698 -17.16 26.53 -3.42
C ALA A 698 -17.14 27.52 -4.60
N ARG A 699 -18.10 27.41 -5.53
CA ARG A 699 -18.24 28.32 -6.68
C ARG A 699 -18.45 29.77 -6.25
N LEU A 700 -19.35 30.00 -5.28
CA LEU A 700 -19.63 31.34 -4.76
C LEU A 700 -18.43 31.96 -4.03
N MET A 701 -17.66 31.15 -3.30
CA MET A 701 -16.49 31.61 -2.54
C MET A 701 -15.24 31.82 -3.40
N ALA A 702 -15.11 31.07 -4.50
CA ALA A 702 -13.95 31.14 -5.39
C ALA A 702 -13.98 32.33 -6.36
N ASP A 703 -15.16 32.91 -6.62
CA ASP A 703 -15.35 34.04 -7.53
C ASP A 703 -15.15 35.39 -6.80
N PRO A 704 -14.07 36.15 -7.09
CA PRO A 704 -13.79 37.42 -6.43
C PRO A 704 -14.84 38.50 -6.69
N SER A 705 -15.61 38.39 -7.77
CA SER A 705 -16.69 39.33 -8.07
C SER A 705 -17.92 39.12 -7.18
N LEU A 706 -18.14 37.87 -6.74
CA LEU A 706 -19.26 37.47 -5.89
C LEU A 706 -18.91 37.52 -4.39
N SER A 707 -17.66 37.18 -4.04
CA SER A 707 -17.15 37.26 -2.68
C SER A 707 -15.75 37.90 -2.62
N PRO A 708 -15.65 39.24 -2.63
CA PRO A 708 -14.38 39.97 -2.56
C PRO A 708 -13.53 39.62 -1.33
N SER A 709 -14.19 39.30 -0.21
CA SER A 709 -13.55 38.89 1.05
C SER A 709 -13.24 37.39 1.12
N GLY A 710 -13.54 36.64 0.06
CA GLY A 710 -13.43 35.19 0.03
C GLY A 710 -14.45 34.51 0.95
N GLY A 711 -14.09 33.36 1.51
CA GLY A 711 -14.97 32.61 2.39
C GLY A 711 -14.34 31.33 2.91
N CYS A 712 -15.07 30.60 3.75
CA CYS A 712 -14.64 29.29 4.20
C CYS A 712 -15.79 28.28 4.29
N ILE A 713 -15.48 27.03 3.99
CA ILE A 713 -16.33 25.87 4.24
C ILE A 713 -15.73 25.14 5.44
N ILE A 714 -16.46 25.11 6.54
CA ILE A 714 -16.13 24.24 7.67
C ILE A 714 -16.72 22.87 7.37
N TYR A 715 -15.84 21.92 7.08
CA TYR A 715 -16.18 20.56 6.71
C TYR A 715 -16.02 19.64 7.92
N LEU A 716 -17.15 19.28 8.52
CA LEU A 716 -17.21 18.46 9.72
C LEU A 716 -17.41 16.99 9.38
N ARG A 717 -16.59 16.09 9.95
CA ARG A 717 -16.69 14.63 9.79
C ARG A 717 -17.84 14.01 10.58
N GLN A 718 -19.06 14.38 10.19
CA GLN A 718 -20.34 14.02 10.81
C GLN A 718 -21.28 13.37 9.79
N GLU A 719 -20.80 12.32 9.14
CA GLU A 719 -21.53 11.55 8.13
C GLU A 719 -22.91 11.04 8.63
N GLY A 720 -23.89 11.04 7.73
CA GLY A 720 -25.23 10.51 8.02
C GLY A 720 -26.05 11.33 9.04
N ARG A 721 -25.75 12.63 9.22
CA ARG A 721 -26.24 13.43 10.36
C ARG A 721 -25.67 12.97 11.72
N GLY A 722 -24.44 12.48 11.71
CA GLY A 722 -23.70 12.09 12.91
C GLY A 722 -23.74 10.60 13.26
N ILE A 723 -24.55 9.79 12.56
CA ILE A 723 -24.67 8.33 12.80
C ILE A 723 -23.60 7.49 12.08
N GLY A 724 -22.86 8.10 11.14
CA GLY A 724 -21.81 7.42 10.36
C GLY A 724 -22.31 6.77 9.06
N LEU A 725 -21.36 6.37 8.20
CA LEU A 725 -21.65 5.88 6.85
C LEU A 725 -22.41 4.55 6.86
N GLY A 726 -22.02 3.60 7.71
CA GLY A 726 -22.67 2.28 7.77
C GLY A 726 -24.15 2.37 8.12
N GLU A 727 -24.49 3.15 9.15
CA GLU A 727 -25.87 3.37 9.58
C GLU A 727 -26.67 4.18 8.55
N LYS A 728 -26.03 5.14 7.87
CA LYS A 728 -26.63 5.85 6.74
C LYS A 728 -27.03 4.92 5.60
N LEU A 729 -26.18 3.94 5.25
CA LEU A 729 -26.51 2.95 4.21
C LEU A 729 -27.66 2.02 4.64
N LYS A 730 -27.73 1.64 5.92
CA LYS A 730 -28.91 0.93 6.45
C LYS A 730 -30.16 1.79 6.36
N ALA A 731 -30.06 3.10 6.65
CA ALA A 731 -31.19 4.02 6.53
C ALA A 731 -31.63 4.17 5.06
N TYR A 732 -30.71 4.10 4.10
CA TYR A 732 -31.05 4.04 2.67
C TYR A 732 -31.82 2.78 2.29
N ASN A 733 -31.44 1.61 2.82
CA ASN A 733 -32.21 0.39 2.60
C ASN A 733 -33.64 0.50 3.16
N LEU A 734 -33.81 1.12 4.33
CA LEU A 734 -35.14 1.39 4.89
C LEU A 734 -35.92 2.40 4.06
N GLN A 735 -35.25 3.38 3.44
CA GLN A 735 -35.90 4.31 2.52
C GLN A 735 -36.41 3.63 1.26
N ASP A 736 -35.67 2.62 0.75
CA ASP A 736 -36.09 1.80 -0.40
C ASP A 736 -37.28 0.91 -0.05
N LEU A 737 -37.45 0.57 1.23
CA LEU A 737 -38.65 -0.08 1.77
C LEU A 737 -39.82 0.89 2.01
N GLY A 738 -39.70 2.15 1.57
CA GLY A 738 -40.77 3.14 1.58
C GLY A 738 -40.66 4.22 2.65
N ASN A 739 -39.78 4.07 3.65
CA ASN A 739 -39.62 5.05 4.73
C ASN A 739 -38.99 6.34 4.21
N ASP A 740 -39.16 7.45 4.94
CA ASP A 740 -38.35 8.64 4.70
C ASP A 740 -37.09 8.69 5.56
N THR A 741 -36.24 9.70 5.35
CA THR A 741 -34.96 9.80 6.07
C THR A 741 -35.11 10.02 7.57
N TYR A 742 -36.23 10.58 8.04
CA TYR A 742 -36.48 10.78 9.46
C TYR A 742 -36.90 9.46 10.10
N GLU A 743 -37.90 8.79 9.51
CA GLU A 743 -38.42 7.50 9.96
C GLU A 743 -37.34 6.42 9.96
N ALA A 744 -36.54 6.35 8.89
CA ALA A 744 -35.44 5.40 8.78
C ALA A 744 -34.43 5.53 9.95
N ASN A 745 -34.10 6.75 10.37
CA ASN A 745 -33.20 6.97 11.50
C ASN A 745 -33.82 6.54 12.83
N ILE A 746 -35.09 6.87 13.05
CA ILE A 746 -35.82 6.46 14.26
C ILE A 746 -35.96 4.93 14.33
N MET A 747 -36.24 4.26 13.21
CA MET A 747 -36.31 2.79 13.14
C MET A 747 -34.98 2.12 13.49
N LEU A 748 -33.85 2.75 13.14
CA LEU A 748 -32.51 2.31 13.53
C LEU A 748 -32.12 2.70 14.95
N ARG A 749 -33.05 3.27 15.75
CA ARG A 749 -32.83 3.76 17.12
C ARG A 749 -31.80 4.88 17.23
N HIS A 750 -31.62 5.66 16.15
CA HIS A 750 -30.82 6.87 16.15
C HIS A 750 -31.69 8.11 16.32
N PRO A 751 -31.19 9.21 16.89
CA PRO A 751 -31.90 10.48 16.83
C PRO A 751 -32.04 10.94 15.38
N ALA A 752 -33.08 11.73 15.10
CA ALA A 752 -33.32 12.26 13.75
C ALA A 752 -32.18 13.15 13.23
N ASP A 753 -31.47 13.84 14.14
CA ASP A 753 -30.24 14.58 13.85
C ASP A 753 -29.30 14.53 15.07
N ALA A 754 -28.13 13.89 14.91
CA ALA A 754 -27.13 13.75 15.98
C ALA A 754 -26.00 14.79 15.87
N ARG A 755 -26.13 15.79 14.99
CA ARG A 755 -25.05 16.73 14.71
C ARG A 755 -24.90 17.78 15.80
N SER A 756 -23.66 18.14 16.08
CA SER A 756 -23.29 19.28 16.93
C SER A 756 -22.44 20.27 16.14
N TYR A 757 -22.71 21.56 16.31
CA TYR A 757 -22.05 22.65 15.57
C TYR A 757 -21.08 23.48 16.43
N GLY A 758 -20.92 23.17 17.73
CA GLY A 758 -19.99 23.90 18.59
C GLY A 758 -18.54 23.84 18.10
N LEU A 759 -18.14 22.72 17.48
CA LEU A 759 -16.82 22.60 16.85
C LEU A 759 -16.65 23.56 15.67
N ALA A 760 -17.71 23.77 14.88
CA ALA A 760 -17.68 24.74 13.79
C ALA A 760 -17.53 26.18 14.33
N THR A 761 -18.25 26.53 15.40
CA THR A 761 -18.09 27.84 16.06
C THR A 761 -16.66 28.06 16.54
N ALA A 762 -16.06 27.07 17.21
CA ALA A 762 -14.67 27.15 17.66
C ALA A 762 -13.67 27.31 16.51
N MET A 763 -13.83 26.55 15.42
CA MET A 763 -13.00 26.68 14.21
C MET A 763 -13.13 28.06 13.56
N LEU A 764 -14.35 28.63 13.50
CA LEU A 764 -14.57 29.98 12.98
C LEU A 764 -13.89 31.06 13.83
N MET A 765 -13.92 30.92 15.16
CA MET A 765 -13.20 31.82 16.06
C MET A 765 -11.68 31.78 15.81
N ASP A 766 -11.13 30.57 15.65
CA ASP A 766 -9.71 30.38 15.36
C ASP A 766 -9.32 30.97 13.98
N LEU A 767 -10.18 30.87 12.97
CA LEU A 767 -9.99 31.51 11.65
C LEU A 767 -10.16 33.04 11.67
N GLY A 768 -10.41 33.64 12.84
CA GLY A 768 -10.61 35.08 12.99
C GLY A 768 -11.97 35.57 12.48
N LEU A 769 -12.96 34.68 12.36
CA LEU A 769 -14.32 34.97 11.90
C LEU A 769 -15.33 35.12 13.07
N GLY A 770 -14.86 35.08 14.31
CA GLY A 770 -15.65 35.40 15.50
C GLY A 770 -15.77 36.91 15.77
N GLY A 771 -16.61 37.26 16.74
CA GLY A 771 -16.86 38.64 17.17
C GLY A 771 -17.89 39.40 16.32
N GLU A 772 -18.00 40.71 16.53
CA GLU A 772 -19.13 41.51 16.05
C GLU A 772 -19.16 41.79 14.54
N ARG A 773 -18.03 41.60 13.84
CA ARG A 773 -17.91 41.77 12.38
C ARG A 773 -18.94 40.93 11.64
N GLY A 774 -19.15 39.71 12.13
CA GLY A 774 -20.13 38.76 11.62
C GLY A 774 -19.84 38.18 10.25
N ILE A 775 -20.69 37.22 9.85
CA ILE A 775 -20.53 36.39 8.64
C ILE A 775 -21.82 36.34 7.82
N ARG A 776 -21.70 35.95 6.55
CA ARG A 776 -22.83 35.54 5.71
C ARG A 776 -22.90 34.02 5.66
N LEU A 777 -23.95 33.42 6.20
CA LEU A 777 -24.06 31.97 6.37
C LEU A 777 -24.91 31.32 5.26
N LEU A 778 -24.31 30.39 4.53
CA LEU A 778 -24.98 29.53 3.54
C LEU A 778 -25.72 28.39 4.23
N THR A 779 -27.02 28.55 4.45
CA THR A 779 -27.86 27.54 5.10
C THR A 779 -29.34 27.71 4.75
N ASN A 780 -30.08 26.60 4.76
CA ASN A 780 -31.54 26.61 4.77
C ASN A 780 -32.14 26.16 6.10
N ASN A 781 -31.31 25.71 7.02
CA ASN A 781 -31.73 25.26 8.34
C ASN A 781 -31.68 26.45 9.32
N PRO A 782 -32.80 26.85 9.93
CA PRO A 782 -32.86 27.95 10.90
C PRO A 782 -32.10 27.61 12.20
N ASP A 783 -32.20 26.37 12.68
CA ASP A 783 -31.51 25.91 13.89
C ASP A 783 -29.99 25.97 13.72
N LYS A 784 -29.50 25.69 12.50
CA LYS A 784 -28.08 25.82 12.16
C LYS A 784 -27.59 27.27 12.28
N VAL A 785 -28.44 28.27 12.00
CA VAL A 785 -28.07 29.68 12.18
C VAL A 785 -27.74 29.93 13.66
N ARG A 786 -28.65 29.54 14.55
CA ARG A 786 -28.49 29.71 16.00
C ARG A 786 -27.34 28.87 16.57
N ALA A 787 -27.22 27.62 16.14
CA ALA A 787 -26.18 26.71 16.61
C ALA A 787 -24.76 27.17 16.26
N VAL A 788 -24.60 27.89 15.14
CA VAL A 788 -23.32 28.46 14.73
C VAL A 788 -22.95 29.71 15.52
N GLU A 789 -23.95 30.51 15.95
CA GLU A 789 -23.68 31.70 16.78
C GLU A 789 -23.01 31.33 18.11
N GLY A 790 -23.29 30.12 18.63
CA GLY A 790 -22.73 29.61 19.87
C GLY A 790 -23.46 30.11 21.12
N PRO A 791 -23.15 29.55 22.31
CA PRO A 791 -23.87 29.86 23.55
C PRO A 791 -23.67 31.32 24.00
N GLY A 792 -22.50 31.90 23.75
CA GLY A 792 -22.15 33.29 24.07
C GLY A 792 -22.29 34.26 22.90
N ARG A 793 -22.85 33.84 21.77
CA ARG A 793 -22.89 34.59 20.51
C ARG A 793 -21.48 34.95 19.99
N GLU A 794 -20.59 33.99 20.09
CA GLU A 794 -19.18 34.10 19.71
C GLU A 794 -18.98 34.37 18.21
N VAL A 795 -19.94 33.95 17.38
CA VAL A 795 -20.01 34.26 15.95
C VAL A 795 -21.35 34.95 15.68
N VAL A 796 -21.34 36.06 14.93
CA VAL A 796 -22.59 36.77 14.58
C VAL A 796 -22.99 36.46 13.14
N VAL A 797 -24.17 35.89 12.91
CA VAL A 797 -24.68 35.68 11.55
C VAL A 797 -25.47 36.92 11.13
N ARG A 798 -24.88 37.75 10.25
CA ARG A 798 -25.53 39.01 9.79
C ARG A 798 -26.53 38.76 8.68
N GLU A 799 -26.20 37.83 7.77
CA GLU A 799 -27.08 37.48 6.67
C GLU A 799 -27.12 35.98 6.47
N ARG A 800 -28.31 35.48 6.16
CA ARG A 800 -28.51 34.13 5.65
C ARG A 800 -28.51 34.21 4.13
N VAL A 801 -27.72 33.34 3.51
CA VAL A 801 -27.74 33.11 2.06
C VAL A 801 -28.42 31.77 1.80
N ALA A 802 -29.55 31.79 1.09
CA ALA A 802 -30.33 30.60 0.82
C ALA A 802 -29.63 29.69 -0.22
N MET A 803 -29.64 28.38 0.06
CA MET A 803 -29.04 27.36 -0.81
C MET A 803 -30.15 26.61 -1.56
N ILE A 804 -30.79 27.28 -2.51
CA ILE A 804 -31.93 26.71 -3.25
C ILE A 804 -31.40 25.68 -4.26
N PRO A 805 -31.96 24.45 -4.30
CA PRO A 805 -31.63 23.46 -5.30
C PRO A 805 -31.69 24.03 -6.71
N LEU A 806 -30.72 23.62 -7.51
CA LEU A 806 -30.45 24.26 -8.78
C LEU A 806 -31.50 23.89 -9.83
N ALA A 807 -32.09 22.69 -9.68
CA ALA A 807 -33.28 22.25 -10.39
C ALA A 807 -34.47 23.18 -10.16
N TRP A 808 -34.70 23.64 -8.93
CA TRP A 808 -35.81 24.54 -8.63
C TRP A 808 -35.57 25.94 -9.23
N ARG A 809 -34.34 26.46 -9.13
CA ARG A 809 -33.99 27.78 -9.68
C ARG A 809 -34.09 27.86 -11.20
N THR A 810 -33.92 26.75 -11.90
CA THR A 810 -33.83 26.71 -13.37
C THR A 810 -35.05 26.08 -14.04
N GLY A 811 -36.10 25.75 -13.28
CA GLY A 811 -37.26 25.02 -13.79
C GLY A 811 -36.91 23.63 -14.31
N GLY A 812 -35.94 22.97 -13.68
CA GLY A 812 -35.49 21.62 -14.00
C GLY A 812 -34.53 21.53 -15.19
N LYS A 813 -34.06 22.65 -15.76
CA LYS A 813 -33.09 22.64 -16.86
C LYS A 813 -31.70 22.17 -16.42
N LYS A 814 -31.38 22.31 -15.14
CA LYS A 814 -30.02 22.18 -14.59
C LYS A 814 -30.08 21.71 -13.13
N GLY A 815 -29.11 20.94 -12.65
CA GLY A 815 -29.09 20.40 -11.28
C GLY A 815 -29.66 18.99 -11.18
N ILE A 816 -29.61 18.40 -9.97
CA ILE A 816 -30.07 17.03 -9.74
C ILE A 816 -31.61 16.97 -9.80
N LYS A 817 -32.15 16.08 -10.65
CA LYS A 817 -33.59 15.80 -10.74
C LYS A 817 -33.84 14.31 -10.55
N SER A 818 -34.39 13.94 -9.40
CA SER A 818 -34.83 12.58 -9.12
C SER A 818 -35.97 12.58 -8.10
N GLU A 819 -36.70 11.48 -8.02
CA GLU A 819 -37.78 11.32 -7.04
C GLU A 819 -37.22 11.28 -5.60
N GLU A 820 -36.06 10.67 -5.42
CA GLU A 820 -35.40 10.53 -4.12
C GLU A 820 -34.94 11.88 -3.55
N VAL A 821 -34.36 12.77 -4.36
CA VAL A 821 -33.96 14.11 -3.89
C VAL A 821 -35.19 14.95 -3.55
N GLU A 822 -36.28 14.85 -4.31
CA GLU A 822 -37.51 15.59 -4.03
C GLU A 822 -38.18 15.07 -2.75
N LYS A 823 -38.25 13.76 -2.53
CA LYS A 823 -38.72 13.17 -1.25
C LYS A 823 -37.83 13.58 -0.07
N TYR A 824 -36.53 13.69 -0.29
CA TYR A 824 -35.60 14.16 0.74
C TYR A 824 -35.79 15.65 1.06
N LEU A 825 -36.00 16.49 0.04
CA LEU A 825 -36.24 17.92 0.19
C LEU A 825 -37.60 18.21 0.83
N SER A 826 -38.65 17.45 0.49
CA SER A 826 -39.95 17.54 1.18
C SER A 826 -39.82 17.19 2.65
N THR A 827 -39.12 16.10 2.98
CA THR A 827 -38.83 15.72 4.38
C THR A 827 -38.09 16.84 5.13
N LYS A 828 -37.14 17.52 4.48
CA LYS A 828 -36.43 18.68 5.06
C LYS A 828 -37.37 19.84 5.39
N ILE A 829 -38.35 20.12 4.53
CA ILE A 829 -39.31 21.21 4.73
C ILE A 829 -40.34 20.83 5.80
N GLU A 830 -40.97 19.66 5.65
CA GLU A 830 -42.10 19.25 6.47
C GLU A 830 -41.70 18.83 7.87
N LYS A 831 -40.67 17.97 7.99
CA LYS A 831 -40.23 17.39 9.26
C LYS A 831 -39.10 18.17 9.92
N PHE A 832 -38.12 18.66 9.15
CA PHE A 832 -36.99 19.43 9.70
C PHE A 832 -37.15 20.96 9.61
N LYS A 833 -38.29 21.47 9.14
CA LYS A 833 -38.64 22.91 9.10
C LYS A 833 -37.60 23.78 8.38
N HIS A 834 -36.95 23.23 7.35
CA HIS A 834 -36.04 24.00 6.51
C HIS A 834 -36.79 25.11 5.75
N MET A 835 -36.19 26.30 5.70
CA MET A 835 -36.73 27.48 5.02
C MET A 835 -36.44 27.41 3.51
N LEU A 836 -37.02 26.42 2.84
CA LEU A 836 -36.96 26.21 1.39
C LEU A 836 -38.36 26.38 0.79
N THR A 837 -38.46 27.15 -0.27
CA THR A 837 -39.68 27.29 -1.07
C THR A 837 -39.37 27.04 -2.53
N GLN A 838 -40.27 26.34 -3.22
CA GLN A 838 -40.22 26.19 -4.68
C GLN A 838 -40.67 27.54 -5.26
N THR A 839 -39.72 28.36 -5.70
CA THR A 839 -39.98 29.68 -6.29
C THR A 839 -40.38 29.60 -7.74
#